data_AF-A0A3L6Q3J6-F1
#
_entry.id   AF-A0A3L6Q3J6-F1
#
_cell.length_a   1.000
_cell.length_b   1.000
_cell.length_c   1.000
_cell.angle_alpha   90.00
_cell.angle_beta   90.00
_cell.angle_gamma   90.00
#
_symmetry.space_group_name_H-M   'P 1'
#
loop_
_entity.id
_entity.type
_entity.pdbx_description
1 polymer ?
#
loop_
_entity_poly.entity_id
_entity_poly.type
_entity_poly.pdbx_seq_one_letter_code
_entity_poly.pdbx_strand_id
1 'polypeptide(L)'
;MGTSSRHDASTAVVLLLLMLLSSSAADPGFSCGPSSPSRSLPFCDRSLPAARRAADLVSRMTVAEKVSQMGDEAAGVPRLGVPAYKYWSEGLHGLAFWGHGLRFDGAVRGVTSFPQVLLTAASFDEGLWFRIGKAIGREARALYNVGQAEGLTIWSPNVNIFRDPRWGRGQETPGEDPATAGKYAVAFVRGIQGSSPAGGTPALLQASACCKHATAYDLEDWNGVQRYNFDARVTARDLADTFNPPFRSCVVDGGATCVMCAYTGVNGVPACASSDLLTRTFRGEWGLDGYVASDCDAVAIMRDAQRYAPTPEDTVAVALKAGLDLNCGTYTQEHGMAAIRQGKMAEKDVDKALTNLFAVRMRLGHFDGDPRGSAPYGGLGAADVCTAEHKSLALEAAQDGIVLLNNDAGILPLDRSAVGSAAVIGHNADNPLVLSGNYFGPACETTTPLKGLQGYVKNVRFLAGCNSAACGVAATGQAVALASSSDYVFLFMGLSQDQEKEGLDRTSLLLPGKQQSLITAVASAAKRPVILVLLTGGPVDITFAQSNPKIGAILWAGYPGQAGGLAIARVLFGDHNPSGRLPVTWYPEDFTKVPMTDMRMRADPATGYPGRSYRFYAGKTVYKFGYGLSYSKFSHQLVAGGKNPAPDTSLLAGLPAASTDTASYYHVDDIGAHGCEQLKFAAEVEVENHGPMDGKHSVLMFLRWPNATDGRPSRQLIGFRSQHLKAGEKANVRIDVSPCEHFSRAREDGKMVIDRGAHFLMVGKDEWEISFDA
;
A
#
# COMPACT_ATOMS: atom_id res chain seq x y z
N MET A 1 -75.51 0.59 37.18
CA MET A 1 -76.18 -0.23 36.14
C MET A 1 -75.25 -0.22 34.94
N GLY A 2 -74.63 -1.28 34.43
CA GLY A 2 -74.70 -2.72 34.65
C GLY A 2 -74.22 -3.36 33.34
N THR A 3 -73.25 -4.29 33.41
CA THR A 3 -72.92 -5.34 32.41
C THR A 3 -72.40 -4.90 31.02
N SER A 4 -71.58 -5.62 30.25
CA SER A 4 -70.61 -6.73 30.36
C SER A 4 -70.24 -7.10 28.90
N SER A 5 -68.96 -7.28 28.56
CA SER A 5 -68.38 -8.13 27.48
C SER A 5 -66.95 -7.62 27.21
N ARG A 6 -65.84 -8.23 27.65
CA ARG A 6 -65.14 -9.45 27.18
C ARG A 6 -64.87 -9.49 25.66
N HIS A 7 -63.60 -9.86 25.34
CA HIS A 7 -62.95 -10.06 24.01
C HIS A 7 -62.43 -8.76 23.37
N ASP A 8 -61.14 -8.53 23.07
CA ASP A 8 -60.02 -9.41 22.76
C ASP A 8 -58.66 -8.80 23.19
N ALA A 9 -57.88 -9.55 23.96
CA ALA A 9 -56.49 -9.24 24.31
C ALA A 9 -55.47 -10.17 23.61
N SER A 10 -55.86 -10.75 22.47
CA SER A 10 -55.03 -11.74 21.75
C SER A 10 -54.51 -11.28 20.38
N THR A 11 -54.83 -10.06 19.94
CA THR A 11 -54.39 -9.54 18.63
C THR A 11 -53.15 -8.64 18.69
N ALA A 12 -52.78 -8.15 19.89
CA ALA A 12 -51.64 -7.24 20.05
C ALA A 12 -50.29 -7.95 20.32
N VAL A 13 -50.30 -9.23 20.70
CA VAL A 13 -49.08 -10.02 20.98
C VAL A 13 -48.58 -10.78 19.75
N VAL A 14 -49.44 -11.00 18.74
CA VAL A 14 -49.05 -11.65 17.48
C VAL A 14 -48.35 -10.68 16.53
N LEU A 15 -48.63 -9.37 16.59
CA LEU A 15 -47.95 -8.37 15.74
C LEU A 15 -46.55 -7.96 16.23
N LEU A 16 -46.20 -8.18 17.52
CA LEU A 16 -44.86 -7.88 18.03
C LEU A 16 -43.88 -9.08 17.91
N LEU A 17 -44.38 -10.29 17.65
CA LEU A 17 -43.56 -11.48 17.39
C LEU A 17 -43.21 -11.68 15.90
N LEU A 18 -43.77 -10.86 15.00
CA LEU A 18 -43.49 -10.86 13.55
C LEU A 18 -42.46 -9.80 13.10
N MET A 19 -41.88 -9.03 14.04
CA MET A 19 -40.74 -8.14 13.77
C MET A 19 -39.39 -8.73 14.22
N LEU A 20 -39.32 -10.04 14.45
CA LEU A 20 -38.08 -10.78 14.21
C LEU A 20 -38.03 -11.10 12.71
N LEU A 21 -37.89 -10.05 11.89
CA LEU A 21 -37.34 -10.21 10.56
C LEU A 21 -35.91 -10.70 10.80
N SER A 22 -35.74 -12.01 10.81
CA SER A 22 -34.48 -12.63 10.43
C SER A 22 -34.02 -11.90 9.18
N SER A 23 -32.98 -11.07 9.33
CA SER A 23 -32.24 -10.47 8.24
C SER A 23 -31.66 -11.63 7.44
N SER A 24 -32.48 -12.22 6.56
CA SER A 24 -32.03 -13.20 5.60
C SER A 24 -30.98 -12.47 4.78
N ALA A 25 -29.73 -12.95 4.87
CA ALA A 25 -28.69 -12.54 3.93
C ALA A 25 -29.29 -12.61 2.53
N ALA A 26 -29.30 -11.48 1.81
CA ALA A 26 -29.72 -11.48 0.42
C ALA A 26 -28.82 -12.48 -0.30
N ASP A 27 -29.41 -13.48 -0.95
CA ASP A 27 -28.64 -14.48 -1.69
C ASP A 27 -27.78 -13.74 -2.73
N PRO A 28 -26.47 -14.00 -2.85
CA PRO A 28 -25.63 -13.23 -3.74
C PRO A 28 -26.18 -13.35 -5.17
N GLY A 29 -26.26 -12.23 -5.87
CA GLY A 29 -26.73 -12.21 -7.25
C GLY A 29 -25.72 -12.93 -8.15
N PHE A 30 -26.00 -14.18 -8.52
CA PHE A 30 -25.25 -14.89 -9.55
C PHE A 30 -26.01 -14.89 -10.87
N SER A 31 -25.33 -14.50 -11.96
CA SER A 31 -25.92 -14.57 -13.31
C SER A 31 -25.75 -15.97 -13.89
N CYS A 32 -26.53 -16.29 -14.94
CA CYS A 32 -26.39 -17.54 -15.71
C CYS A 32 -26.66 -18.85 -14.94
N GLY A 33 -27.23 -18.77 -13.73
CA GLY A 33 -27.71 -19.94 -12.99
C GLY A 33 -28.88 -20.66 -13.69
N PRO A 34 -29.32 -21.82 -13.18
CA PRO A 34 -30.38 -22.62 -13.80
C PRO A 34 -31.70 -21.88 -14.06
N SER A 35 -32.02 -20.89 -13.21
CA SER A 35 -33.21 -20.03 -13.29
C SER A 35 -33.01 -18.74 -14.10
N SER A 36 -31.82 -18.50 -14.66
CA SER A 36 -31.53 -17.27 -15.40
C SER A 36 -32.28 -17.23 -16.74
N PRO A 37 -32.95 -16.10 -17.09
CA PRO A 37 -33.63 -15.93 -18.38
C PRO A 37 -32.66 -15.95 -19.57
N SER A 38 -31.36 -15.75 -19.30
CA SER A 38 -30.30 -15.61 -20.30
C SER A 38 -29.38 -16.84 -20.41
N ARG A 39 -29.71 -17.95 -19.74
CA ARG A 39 -28.80 -19.11 -19.58
C ARG A 39 -28.24 -19.65 -20.90
N SER A 40 -29.00 -19.58 -22.00
CA SER A 40 -28.59 -20.08 -23.32
C SER A 40 -27.83 -19.04 -24.17
N LEU A 41 -27.59 -17.83 -23.66
CA LEU A 41 -26.91 -16.77 -24.41
C LEU A 41 -25.38 -16.95 -24.35
N PRO A 42 -24.63 -16.49 -25.38
CA PRO A 42 -23.17 -16.69 -25.44
C PRO A 42 -22.41 -16.14 -24.23
N PHE A 43 -22.86 -15.04 -23.61
CA PHE A 43 -22.19 -14.55 -22.40
C PHE A 43 -22.27 -15.50 -21.18
N CYS A 44 -23.17 -16.48 -21.20
CA CYS A 44 -23.26 -17.55 -20.21
C CYS A 44 -22.44 -18.82 -20.60
N ASP A 45 -21.88 -18.87 -21.81
CA ASP A 45 -21.04 -19.99 -22.25
C ASP A 45 -19.60 -19.84 -21.73
N ARG A 46 -19.27 -20.64 -20.71
CA ARG A 46 -17.96 -20.68 -20.05
C ARG A 46 -16.81 -21.17 -20.95
N SER A 47 -17.10 -21.79 -22.09
CA SER A 47 -16.06 -22.21 -23.04
C SER A 47 -15.50 -21.05 -23.86
N LEU A 48 -16.20 -19.90 -23.89
CA LEU A 48 -15.77 -18.71 -24.62
C LEU A 48 -14.84 -17.83 -23.76
N PRO A 49 -13.86 -17.14 -24.38
CA PRO A 49 -13.03 -16.16 -23.68
C PRO A 49 -13.86 -15.05 -23.00
N ALA A 50 -13.41 -14.60 -21.83
CA ALA A 50 -14.10 -13.56 -21.05
C ALA A 50 -14.44 -12.29 -21.87
N ALA A 51 -13.51 -11.83 -22.72
CA ALA A 51 -13.73 -10.68 -23.60
C ALA A 51 -14.87 -10.90 -24.61
N ARG A 52 -15.02 -12.12 -25.15
CA ARG A 52 -16.11 -12.46 -26.08
C ARG A 52 -17.45 -12.52 -25.36
N ARG A 53 -17.47 -13.08 -24.15
CA ARG A 53 -18.66 -13.10 -23.28
C ARG A 53 -19.10 -11.68 -22.90
N ALA A 54 -18.15 -10.83 -22.51
CA ALA A 54 -18.41 -9.43 -22.18
C ALA A 54 -18.97 -8.65 -23.37
N ALA A 55 -18.37 -8.79 -24.56
CA ALA A 55 -18.86 -8.13 -25.77
C ALA A 55 -20.27 -8.57 -26.16
N ASP A 56 -20.58 -9.87 -26.06
CA ASP A 56 -21.95 -10.37 -26.31
C ASP A 56 -22.95 -9.76 -25.31
N LEU A 57 -22.62 -9.71 -24.01
CA LEU A 57 -23.47 -9.09 -23.00
C LEU A 57 -23.72 -7.60 -23.30
N VAL A 58 -22.66 -6.83 -23.57
CA VAL A 58 -22.75 -5.39 -23.86
C VAL A 58 -23.59 -5.12 -25.11
N SER A 59 -23.45 -5.95 -26.15
CA SER A 59 -24.24 -5.81 -27.39
C SER A 59 -25.75 -5.99 -27.19
N ARG A 60 -26.17 -6.59 -26.08
CA ARG A 60 -27.58 -6.86 -25.75
C ARG A 60 -28.21 -5.81 -24.84
N MET A 61 -27.41 -4.92 -24.26
CA MET A 61 -27.87 -3.84 -23.41
C MET A 61 -28.38 -2.66 -24.26
N THR A 62 -29.44 -2.01 -23.79
CA THR A 62 -29.85 -0.70 -24.28
C THR A 62 -28.85 0.37 -23.84
N VAL A 63 -28.83 1.53 -24.50
CA VAL A 63 -27.94 2.65 -24.12
C VAL A 63 -28.14 3.08 -22.66
N ALA A 64 -29.39 3.09 -22.18
CA ALA A 64 -29.70 3.45 -20.80
C ALA A 64 -29.16 2.42 -19.80
N GLU A 65 -29.33 1.12 -20.10
CA GLU A 65 -28.72 0.04 -19.31
C GLU A 65 -27.19 0.18 -19.29
N LYS A 66 -26.56 0.46 -20.44
CA LYS A 66 -25.10 0.68 -20.55
C LYS A 66 -24.63 1.84 -19.66
N VAL A 67 -25.24 3.01 -19.77
CA VAL A 67 -24.86 4.19 -18.95
C VAL A 67 -25.05 3.90 -17.46
N SER A 68 -26.08 3.14 -17.07
CA SER A 68 -26.29 2.75 -15.66
C SER A 68 -25.19 1.86 -15.07
N GLN A 69 -24.34 1.25 -15.90
CA GLN A 69 -23.22 0.40 -15.45
C GLN A 69 -21.90 1.17 -15.25
N MET A 70 -21.86 2.47 -15.54
CA MET A 70 -20.62 3.26 -15.60
C MET A 70 -20.23 3.95 -14.27
N GLY A 71 -21.01 3.76 -13.21
CA GLY A 71 -20.70 4.20 -11.85
C GLY A 71 -20.21 3.04 -10.98
N ASP A 72 -19.57 3.35 -9.85
CA ASP A 72 -19.12 2.34 -8.90
C ASP A 72 -20.29 1.55 -8.28
N GLU A 73 -21.46 2.19 -8.14
CA GLU A 73 -22.73 1.50 -7.87
C GLU A 73 -23.46 1.21 -9.20
N ALA A 74 -23.22 0.04 -9.78
CA ALA A 74 -23.84 -0.38 -11.02
C ALA A 74 -25.20 -1.03 -10.77
N ALA A 75 -26.24 -0.52 -11.44
CA ALA A 75 -27.60 -1.04 -11.36
C ALA A 75 -27.70 -2.49 -11.87
N GLY A 76 -28.74 -3.22 -11.48
CA GLY A 76 -29.05 -4.50 -12.12
C GLY A 76 -29.61 -4.30 -13.53
N VAL A 77 -29.47 -5.33 -14.38
CA VAL A 77 -30.15 -5.44 -15.69
C VAL A 77 -31.06 -6.68 -15.65
N PRO A 78 -32.26 -6.59 -15.04
CA PRO A 78 -33.11 -7.75 -14.76
C PRO A 78 -33.50 -8.55 -16.00
N ARG A 79 -33.76 -7.87 -17.13
CA ARG A 79 -34.13 -8.53 -18.40
C ARG A 79 -33.03 -9.48 -18.90
N LEU A 80 -31.77 -9.18 -18.59
CA LEU A 80 -30.62 -10.01 -18.95
C LEU A 80 -30.17 -10.92 -17.79
N GLY A 81 -30.84 -10.88 -16.63
CA GLY A 81 -30.46 -11.64 -15.46
C GLY A 81 -29.13 -11.20 -14.84
N VAL A 82 -28.75 -9.92 -15.01
CA VAL A 82 -27.52 -9.35 -14.41
C VAL A 82 -27.90 -8.63 -13.12
N PRO A 83 -27.33 -9.01 -11.97
CA PRO A 83 -27.58 -8.34 -10.70
C PRO A 83 -26.81 -7.02 -10.60
N ALA A 84 -27.26 -6.17 -9.67
CA ALA A 84 -26.53 -4.99 -9.26
C ALA A 84 -25.14 -5.38 -8.75
N TYR A 85 -24.18 -4.47 -8.87
CA TYR A 85 -22.80 -4.74 -8.52
C TYR A 85 -22.14 -3.47 -7.99
N LYS A 86 -21.38 -3.59 -6.90
CA LYS A 86 -20.63 -2.47 -6.33
C LYS A 86 -19.14 -2.65 -6.56
N TYR A 87 -18.55 -1.78 -7.35
CA TYR A 87 -17.13 -1.80 -7.66
C TYR A 87 -16.27 -1.31 -6.50
N TRP A 88 -16.76 -0.36 -5.70
CA TRP A 88 -15.99 0.24 -4.62
C TRP A 88 -16.01 -0.63 -3.36
N SER A 89 -14.96 -1.43 -3.21
CA SER A 89 -14.57 -2.06 -1.95
C SER A 89 -13.10 -1.81 -1.69
N GLU A 90 -12.72 -1.68 -0.41
CA GLU A 90 -11.36 -1.36 0.00
C GLU A 90 -10.73 -2.53 0.76
N GLY A 91 -9.42 -2.70 0.58
CA GLY A 91 -8.67 -3.84 1.12
C GLY A 91 -7.21 -3.50 1.37
N LEU A 92 -6.92 -2.27 1.83
CA LEU A 92 -5.57 -1.72 1.88
C LEU A 92 -4.62 -2.56 2.75
N HIS A 93 -5.08 -2.96 3.93
CA HIS A 93 -4.35 -3.80 4.88
C HIS A 93 -5.32 -4.71 5.67
N GLY A 94 -6.33 -5.20 4.98
CA GLY A 94 -7.54 -5.80 5.54
C GLY A 94 -8.76 -5.22 4.84
N LEU A 95 -9.87 -5.96 4.79
CA LEU A 95 -11.12 -5.43 4.22
C LEU A 95 -11.65 -4.28 5.06
N ALA A 96 -12.18 -3.25 4.43
CA ALA A 96 -12.52 -2.00 5.09
C ALA A 96 -14.01 -1.62 5.07
N PHE A 97 -14.41 -0.74 5.98
CA PHE A 97 -15.73 -0.10 5.96
C PHE A 97 -15.88 0.96 4.86
N TRP A 98 -14.77 1.42 4.29
CA TRP A 98 -14.76 2.43 3.24
C TRP A 98 -15.25 1.83 1.92
N GLY A 99 -16.04 2.63 1.19
CA GLY A 99 -16.78 2.20 0.02
C GLY A 99 -18.19 1.69 0.34
N HIS A 100 -18.84 1.12 -0.66
CA HIS A 100 -20.26 0.73 -0.57
C HIS A 100 -20.48 -0.78 -0.68
N GLY A 101 -19.43 -1.53 -1.05
CA GLY A 101 -19.52 -2.94 -1.43
C GLY A 101 -19.44 -3.96 -0.30
N LEU A 102 -19.03 -3.59 0.92
CA LEU A 102 -18.81 -4.53 2.03
C LEU A 102 -19.70 -4.23 3.23
N ARG A 103 -20.21 -5.28 3.89
CA ARG A 103 -21.05 -5.18 5.10
C ARG A 103 -20.55 -6.12 6.20
N PHE A 104 -20.59 -5.65 7.44
CA PHE A 104 -20.14 -6.41 8.63
C PHE A 104 -21.26 -6.60 9.67
N ASP A 105 -22.50 -6.61 9.20
CA ASP A 105 -23.74 -6.69 9.99
C ASP A 105 -24.32 -8.13 10.08
N GLY A 106 -23.69 -9.10 9.43
CA GLY A 106 -24.17 -10.49 9.34
C GLY A 106 -23.37 -11.50 10.17
N ALA A 107 -23.15 -12.68 9.58
CA ALA A 107 -22.39 -13.79 10.19
C ALA A 107 -20.92 -13.43 10.41
N VAL A 108 -20.37 -12.56 9.56
CA VAL A 108 -19.03 -11.98 9.70
C VAL A 108 -19.16 -10.57 10.27
N ARG A 109 -18.62 -10.34 11.46
CA ARG A 109 -18.63 -9.03 12.16
C ARG A 109 -17.26 -8.39 12.32
N GLY A 110 -16.23 -9.11 11.91
CA GLY A 110 -14.83 -8.70 11.97
C GLY A 110 -14.05 -9.35 10.85
N VAL A 111 -12.97 -8.72 10.44
CA VAL A 111 -12.01 -9.16 9.43
C VAL A 111 -10.59 -8.94 9.93
N THR A 112 -9.64 -9.64 9.33
CA THR A 112 -8.25 -9.54 9.77
C THR A 112 -7.71 -8.15 9.44
N SER A 113 -7.27 -7.42 10.47
CA SER A 113 -6.63 -6.10 10.34
C SER A 113 -5.12 -6.25 10.50
N PHE A 114 -4.42 -6.24 9.36
CA PHE A 114 -2.97 -6.27 9.28
C PHE A 114 -2.38 -4.89 9.65
N PRO A 115 -1.07 -4.79 9.89
CA PRO A 115 -0.41 -3.48 9.97
C PRO A 115 -0.62 -2.65 8.72
N GLN A 116 -0.64 -1.33 8.91
CA GLN A 116 -0.67 -0.39 7.80
C GLN A 116 0.51 -0.61 6.85
N VAL A 117 0.32 -0.30 5.56
CA VAL A 117 1.21 -0.71 4.46
C VAL A 117 2.66 -0.33 4.71
N LEU A 118 2.93 0.89 5.19
CA LEU A 118 4.29 1.34 5.44
C LEU A 118 5.04 0.49 6.48
N LEU A 119 4.35 0.01 7.54
CA LEU A 119 4.97 -0.89 8.51
C LEU A 119 5.21 -2.28 7.90
N THR A 120 4.25 -2.78 7.13
CA THR A 120 4.38 -4.06 6.44
C THR A 120 5.54 -4.04 5.45
N ALA A 121 5.74 -2.92 4.73
CA ALA A 121 6.85 -2.71 3.80
C ALA A 121 8.21 -2.68 4.49
N ALA A 122 8.28 -2.28 5.76
CA ALA A 122 9.51 -2.28 6.54
C ALA A 122 10.11 -3.68 6.74
N SER A 123 9.33 -4.76 6.51
CA SER A 123 9.86 -6.13 6.55
C SER A 123 10.75 -6.47 5.35
N PHE A 124 10.60 -5.77 4.21
CA PHE A 124 11.26 -6.12 2.94
C PHE A 124 11.12 -7.61 2.57
N ASP A 125 9.90 -8.15 2.71
CA ASP A 125 9.57 -9.54 2.42
C ASP A 125 8.40 -9.66 1.44
N GLU A 126 8.72 -9.90 0.17
CA GLU A 126 7.74 -10.12 -0.91
C GLU A 126 6.78 -11.30 -0.59
N GLY A 127 7.28 -12.34 0.09
CA GLY A 127 6.48 -13.51 0.45
C GLY A 127 5.46 -13.21 1.56
N LEU A 128 5.81 -12.36 2.52
CA LEU A 128 4.88 -11.85 3.52
C LEU A 128 3.79 -10.99 2.86
N TRP A 129 4.15 -10.06 1.98
CA TRP A 129 3.19 -9.18 1.30
C TRP A 129 2.21 -9.96 0.41
N PHE A 130 2.70 -11.00 -0.28
CA PHE A 130 1.86 -11.91 -1.04
C PHE A 130 0.83 -12.64 -0.17
N ARG A 131 1.27 -13.19 0.99
CA ARG A 131 0.37 -13.89 1.92
C ARG A 131 -0.71 -12.97 2.49
N ILE A 132 -0.37 -11.71 2.78
CA ILE A 132 -1.34 -10.71 3.23
C ILE A 132 -2.38 -10.46 2.14
N GLY A 133 -1.96 -10.15 0.91
CA GLY A 133 -2.89 -9.98 -0.22
C GLY A 133 -3.77 -11.21 -0.44
N LYS A 134 -3.20 -12.42 -0.33
CA LYS A 134 -3.92 -13.69 -0.46
C LYS A 134 -4.99 -13.86 0.61
N ALA A 135 -4.68 -13.53 1.87
CA ALA A 135 -5.64 -13.57 2.98
C ALA A 135 -6.79 -12.59 2.74
N ILE A 136 -6.50 -11.35 2.34
CA ILE A 136 -7.51 -10.32 2.06
C ILE A 136 -8.45 -10.76 0.93
N GLY A 137 -7.91 -11.25 -0.19
CA GLY A 137 -8.74 -11.74 -1.30
C GLY A 137 -9.58 -12.96 -0.92
N ARG A 138 -9.06 -13.84 -0.04
CA ARG A 138 -9.81 -15.00 0.47
C ARG A 138 -10.96 -14.55 1.37
N GLU A 139 -10.72 -13.61 2.28
CA GLU A 139 -11.78 -13.04 3.12
C GLU A 139 -12.83 -12.32 2.26
N ALA A 140 -12.43 -11.62 1.19
CA ALA A 140 -13.36 -10.95 0.28
C ALA A 140 -14.33 -11.95 -0.36
N ARG A 141 -13.80 -13.08 -0.84
CA ARG A 141 -14.63 -14.18 -1.37
C ARG A 141 -15.55 -14.79 -0.34
N ALA A 142 -15.06 -14.98 0.89
CA ALA A 142 -15.87 -15.49 1.98
C ALA A 142 -17.06 -14.55 2.29
N LEU A 143 -16.83 -13.23 2.38
CA LEU A 143 -17.89 -12.24 2.57
C LEU A 143 -18.89 -12.25 1.40
N TYR A 144 -18.39 -12.32 0.17
CA TYR A 144 -19.24 -12.37 -1.02
C TYR A 144 -20.17 -13.59 -1.02
N ASN A 145 -19.62 -14.78 -0.74
CA ASN A 145 -20.40 -16.03 -0.72
C ASN A 145 -21.48 -16.06 0.37
N VAL A 146 -21.31 -15.33 1.48
CA VAL A 146 -22.32 -15.22 2.55
C VAL A 146 -23.24 -14.00 2.38
N GLY A 147 -23.19 -13.32 1.23
CA GLY A 147 -24.06 -12.17 0.93
C GLY A 147 -23.70 -10.88 1.67
N GLN A 148 -22.47 -10.79 2.19
CA GLN A 148 -21.93 -9.63 2.89
C GLN A 148 -20.96 -8.79 2.06
N ALA A 149 -20.70 -9.18 0.81
CA ALA A 149 -20.10 -8.31 -0.20
C ALA A 149 -20.98 -8.27 -1.46
N GLU A 150 -21.14 -7.09 -2.03
CA GLU A 150 -21.92 -6.81 -3.25
C GLU A 150 -21.02 -6.62 -4.48
N GLY A 151 -19.72 -6.87 -4.29
CA GLY A 151 -18.73 -6.96 -5.35
C GLY A 151 -17.43 -7.59 -4.86
N LEU A 152 -16.48 -7.76 -5.78
CA LEU A 152 -15.21 -8.45 -5.58
C LEU A 152 -14.04 -7.71 -6.23
N THR A 153 -14.19 -6.40 -6.37
CA THR A 153 -13.16 -5.47 -6.84
C THR A 153 -12.64 -4.71 -5.63
N ILE A 154 -11.37 -4.92 -5.32
CA ILE A 154 -10.68 -4.35 -4.17
C ILE A 154 -9.76 -3.26 -4.69
N TRP A 155 -10.05 -2.00 -4.34
CA TRP A 155 -9.29 -0.85 -4.80
C TRP A 155 -8.01 -0.64 -3.98
N SER A 156 -7.15 -1.65 -4.05
CA SER A 156 -5.85 -1.72 -3.40
C SER A 156 -4.91 -2.54 -4.29
N PRO A 157 -3.59 -2.30 -4.24
CA PRO A 157 -2.86 -1.46 -3.27
C PRO A 157 -2.70 0.02 -3.66
N ASN A 158 -2.40 0.87 -2.66
CA ASN A 158 -1.81 2.20 -2.90
C ASN A 158 -0.28 2.01 -3.10
N VAL A 159 0.22 2.41 -4.28
CA VAL A 159 1.62 2.20 -4.69
C VAL A 159 2.33 3.50 -5.07
N ASN A 160 1.72 4.64 -4.71
CA ASN A 160 2.35 5.94 -4.84
C ASN A 160 3.65 6.00 -4.04
N ILE A 161 4.61 6.78 -4.52
CA ILE A 161 5.86 7.03 -3.80
C ILE A 161 5.57 7.97 -2.63
N PHE A 162 5.98 7.60 -1.41
CA PHE A 162 5.95 8.50 -0.25
C PHE A 162 7.07 9.54 -0.35
N ARG A 163 6.95 10.44 -1.34
CA ARG A 163 7.98 11.40 -1.73
C ARG A 163 8.23 12.46 -0.67
N ASP A 164 7.17 13.00 -0.08
CA ASP A 164 7.26 14.03 0.95
C ASP A 164 6.79 13.45 2.29
N PRO A 165 7.63 13.46 3.34
CA PRO A 165 7.31 12.84 4.63
C PRO A 165 6.05 13.42 5.29
N ARG A 166 5.59 14.60 4.88
CA ARG A 166 4.38 15.25 5.44
C ARG A 166 3.08 14.72 4.88
N TRP A 167 3.10 13.97 3.77
CA TRP A 167 1.89 13.51 3.10
C TRP A 167 1.02 12.66 4.03
N GLY A 168 -0.24 13.06 4.22
CA GLY A 168 -1.17 12.43 5.15
C GLY A 168 -1.50 10.97 4.84
N ARG A 169 -1.37 10.57 3.57
CA ARG A 169 -1.60 9.21 3.10
C ARG A 169 -0.33 8.42 2.84
N GLY A 170 0.85 8.96 3.16
CA GLY A 170 2.11 8.22 3.01
C GLY A 170 2.17 6.94 3.84
N GLN A 171 1.39 6.87 4.92
CA GLN A 171 1.18 5.64 5.70
C GLN A 171 0.63 4.48 4.84
N GLU A 172 -0.17 4.78 3.82
CA GLU A 172 -0.85 3.81 2.96
C GLU A 172 0.09 3.19 1.91
N THR A 173 1.34 3.65 1.81
CA THR A 173 2.23 3.27 0.72
C THR A 173 3.41 2.44 1.19
N PRO A 174 4.05 1.69 0.29
CA PRO A 174 5.24 0.89 0.61
C PRO A 174 6.54 1.72 0.73
N GLY A 175 6.45 3.04 0.93
CA GLY A 175 7.59 3.91 1.21
C GLY A 175 8.03 4.79 0.04
N GLU A 176 9.28 5.26 0.08
CA GLU A 176 9.80 6.29 -0.84
C GLU A 176 10.54 5.72 -2.06
N ASP A 177 10.67 4.40 -2.17
CA ASP A 177 11.51 3.73 -3.15
C ASP A 177 10.70 3.05 -4.27
N PRO A 178 10.94 3.39 -5.55
CA PRO A 178 10.19 2.79 -6.66
C PRO A 178 10.33 1.27 -6.80
N ALA A 179 11.51 0.70 -6.49
CA ALA A 179 11.70 -0.75 -6.56
C ALA A 179 10.93 -1.49 -5.45
N THR A 180 10.96 -0.94 -4.23
CA THR A 180 10.16 -1.43 -3.09
C THR A 180 8.67 -1.35 -3.40
N ALA A 181 8.20 -0.22 -3.92
CA ALA A 181 6.81 -0.02 -4.28
C ALA A 181 6.34 -0.94 -5.42
N GLY A 182 7.16 -1.12 -6.45
CA GLY A 182 6.88 -2.05 -7.55
C GLY A 182 6.79 -3.51 -7.06
N LYS A 183 7.75 -3.97 -6.25
CA LYS A 183 7.73 -5.33 -5.68
C LYS A 183 6.56 -5.56 -4.74
N TYR A 184 6.20 -4.57 -3.92
CA TYR A 184 4.98 -4.63 -3.10
C TYR A 184 3.73 -4.77 -3.96
N ALA A 185 3.60 -3.94 -5.01
CA ALA A 185 2.48 -3.99 -5.94
C ALA A 185 2.31 -5.39 -6.54
N VAL A 186 3.41 -5.96 -7.07
CA VAL A 186 3.40 -7.29 -7.68
C VAL A 186 2.97 -8.38 -6.70
N ALA A 187 3.59 -8.44 -5.51
CA ALA A 187 3.29 -9.44 -4.51
C ALA A 187 1.83 -9.35 -4.03
N PHE A 188 1.39 -8.13 -3.70
CA PHE A 188 0.05 -7.89 -3.16
C PHE A 188 -1.04 -8.17 -4.19
N VAL A 189 -0.89 -7.68 -5.43
CA VAL A 189 -1.82 -7.93 -6.54
C VAL A 189 -1.95 -9.41 -6.82
N ARG A 190 -0.83 -10.14 -6.95
CA ARG A 190 -0.85 -11.60 -7.17
C ARG A 190 -1.59 -12.32 -6.05
N GLY A 191 -1.37 -11.91 -4.79
CA GLY A 191 -2.08 -12.44 -3.63
C GLY A 191 -3.59 -12.21 -3.71
N ILE A 192 -4.03 -10.96 -3.88
CA ILE A 192 -5.46 -10.59 -3.97
C ILE A 192 -6.15 -11.36 -5.09
N GLN A 193 -5.52 -11.41 -6.27
CA GLN A 193 -6.11 -12.00 -7.46
C GLN A 193 -6.07 -13.54 -7.49
N GLY A 194 -5.33 -14.17 -6.59
CA GLY A 194 -5.18 -15.63 -6.53
C GLY A 194 -4.22 -16.19 -7.58
N SER A 195 -3.28 -15.39 -8.07
CA SER A 195 -2.17 -15.85 -8.89
C SER A 195 -1.16 -16.65 -8.07
N SER A 196 -0.32 -17.43 -8.74
CA SER A 196 0.87 -18.01 -8.11
C SER A 196 1.87 -16.91 -7.73
N PRO A 197 2.70 -17.09 -6.68
CA PRO A 197 3.82 -16.20 -6.42
C PRO A 197 4.74 -16.01 -7.63
N ALA A 198 4.89 -17.04 -8.47
CA ALA A 198 5.68 -17.00 -9.70
C ALA A 198 5.00 -16.25 -10.87
N GLY A 199 3.76 -15.78 -10.69
CA GLY A 199 2.96 -15.09 -11.70
C GLY A 199 1.94 -15.98 -12.41
N GLY A 200 1.44 -15.49 -13.54
CA GLY A 200 0.36 -16.10 -14.32
C GLY A 200 -1.02 -15.52 -13.99
N THR A 201 -1.81 -15.33 -15.04
CA THR A 201 -3.20 -14.85 -14.93
C THR A 201 -4.12 -16.04 -14.66
N PRO A 202 -4.77 -16.11 -13.49
CA PRO A 202 -5.69 -17.20 -13.22
C PRO A 202 -6.91 -17.09 -14.14
N ALA A 203 -7.43 -18.23 -14.60
CA ALA A 203 -8.66 -18.25 -15.40
C ALA A 203 -9.86 -17.72 -14.61
N LEU A 204 -9.89 -17.97 -13.30
CA LEU A 204 -10.84 -17.44 -12.33
C LEU A 204 -10.09 -16.66 -11.24
N LEU A 205 -10.35 -15.36 -11.14
CA LEU A 205 -9.78 -14.46 -10.15
C LEU A 205 -10.35 -14.75 -8.76
N GLN A 206 -9.52 -14.72 -7.73
CA GLN A 206 -9.98 -14.70 -6.34
C GLN A 206 -10.67 -13.36 -6.02
N ALA A 207 -10.04 -12.23 -6.32
CA ALA A 207 -10.67 -10.92 -6.35
C ALA A 207 -9.98 -10.07 -7.41
N SER A 208 -10.51 -8.90 -7.75
CA SER A 208 -9.82 -7.94 -8.62
C SER A 208 -9.02 -6.96 -7.75
N ALA A 209 -7.78 -6.67 -8.13
CA ALA A 209 -6.94 -5.66 -7.48
C ALA A 209 -6.86 -4.40 -8.34
N CYS A 210 -6.80 -3.22 -7.71
CA CYS A 210 -6.63 -1.94 -8.40
C CYS A 210 -5.48 -1.13 -7.82
N CYS A 211 -4.42 -0.92 -8.61
CA CYS A 211 -3.32 -0.06 -8.19
C CYS A 211 -3.69 1.41 -8.28
N LYS A 212 -3.46 2.14 -7.18
CA LYS A 212 -3.83 3.55 -7.07
C LYS A 212 -2.71 4.39 -6.45
N HIS A 213 -2.64 5.69 -6.71
CA HIS A 213 -3.45 6.51 -7.62
C HIS A 213 -2.55 7.03 -8.73
N ALA A 214 -2.79 6.61 -9.95
CA ALA A 214 -1.91 6.84 -11.08
C ALA A 214 -2.21 8.21 -11.72
N THR A 215 -1.27 9.15 -11.80
CA THR A 215 0.10 9.10 -11.26
C THR A 215 0.48 10.44 -10.63
N ALA A 216 1.64 10.49 -9.99
CA ALA A 216 2.17 11.69 -9.31
C ALA A 216 1.22 12.33 -8.28
N TYR A 217 0.44 11.49 -7.58
CA TYR A 217 -0.38 11.88 -6.45
C TYR A 217 0.33 11.53 -5.14
N ASP A 218 0.73 12.56 -4.39
CA ASP A 218 1.45 12.44 -3.11
C ASP A 218 1.27 13.68 -2.20
N LEU A 219 0.10 14.33 -2.31
CA LEU A 219 -0.29 15.52 -1.54
C LEU A 219 -1.82 15.51 -1.36
N GLU A 220 -2.31 15.80 -0.15
CA GLU A 220 -3.74 15.90 0.18
C GLU A 220 -4.26 17.33 0.21
N ASP A 221 -3.77 18.11 1.18
CA ASP A 221 -4.11 19.49 1.46
C ASP A 221 -2.96 20.10 2.28
N TRP A 222 -2.08 20.82 1.59
CA TRP A 222 -0.92 21.46 2.20
C TRP A 222 -0.90 22.95 1.88
N ASN A 223 -0.99 23.78 2.93
CA ASN A 223 -0.95 25.24 2.83
C ASN A 223 -1.97 25.81 1.82
N GLY A 224 -3.18 25.24 1.75
CA GLY A 224 -4.25 25.67 0.86
C GLY A 224 -4.14 25.16 -0.58
N VAL A 225 -3.13 24.32 -0.88
CA VAL A 225 -3.06 23.57 -2.14
C VAL A 225 -3.74 22.23 -1.91
N GLN A 226 -4.83 21.98 -2.62
CA GLN A 226 -5.63 20.77 -2.46
C GLN A 226 -5.37 19.80 -3.59
N ARG A 227 -5.41 18.49 -3.29
CA ARG A 227 -5.31 17.40 -4.26
C ARG A 227 -6.23 17.55 -5.48
N TYR A 228 -7.39 18.17 -5.29
CA TYR A 228 -8.41 18.34 -6.32
C TYR A 228 -8.04 19.33 -7.41
N ASN A 229 -7.23 20.34 -7.12
CA ASN A 229 -6.83 21.37 -8.09
C ASN A 229 -5.31 21.50 -8.24
N PHE A 230 -4.54 20.60 -7.61
CA PHE A 230 -3.10 20.55 -7.77
C PHE A 230 -2.74 20.05 -9.17
N ASP A 231 -1.90 20.81 -9.87
CA ASP A 231 -1.30 20.42 -11.15
C ASP A 231 0.19 20.15 -10.93
N ALA A 232 0.52 18.86 -10.80
CA ALA A 232 1.87 18.37 -10.58
C ALA A 232 2.73 18.63 -11.83
N ARG A 233 3.78 19.46 -11.66
CA ARG A 233 4.78 19.72 -12.69
C ARG A 233 5.90 18.70 -12.60
N VAL A 234 5.84 17.65 -13.42
CA VAL A 234 6.76 16.51 -13.35
C VAL A 234 7.50 16.34 -14.68
N THR A 235 8.82 16.20 -14.62
CA THR A 235 9.63 15.95 -15.82
C THR A 235 9.38 14.54 -16.39
N ALA A 236 9.59 14.34 -17.69
CA ALA A 236 9.52 13.01 -18.29
C ALA A 236 10.51 12.03 -17.63
N ARG A 237 11.67 12.56 -17.24
CA ARG A 237 12.67 11.84 -16.44
C ARG A 237 12.11 11.33 -15.12
N ASP A 238 11.51 12.18 -14.30
CA ASP A 238 10.98 11.78 -12.99
C ASP A 238 9.75 10.88 -13.11
N LEU A 239 8.92 11.06 -14.15
CA LEU A 239 7.82 10.14 -14.45
C LEU A 239 8.35 8.73 -14.72
N ALA A 240 9.35 8.59 -15.60
CA ALA A 240 9.93 7.30 -15.95
C ALA A 240 10.73 6.66 -14.81
N ASP A 241 11.41 7.47 -14.01
CA ASP A 241 12.39 7.02 -13.00
C ASP A 241 11.80 6.84 -11.58
N THR A 242 10.67 7.49 -11.27
CA THR A 242 10.12 7.53 -9.91
C THR A 242 8.63 7.23 -9.85
N PHE A 243 7.79 7.96 -10.59
CA PHE A 243 6.34 7.93 -10.38
C PHE A 243 5.64 6.77 -11.08
N ASN A 244 6.03 6.44 -12.31
CA ASN A 244 5.39 5.38 -13.09
C ASN A 244 5.92 3.95 -12.84
N PRO A 245 7.17 3.69 -12.40
CA PRO A 245 7.66 2.33 -12.20
C PRO A 245 6.76 1.43 -11.35
N PRO A 246 6.19 1.86 -10.19
CA PRO A 246 5.33 0.99 -9.40
C PRO A 246 4.05 0.59 -10.13
N PHE A 247 3.46 1.50 -10.90
CA PHE A 247 2.26 1.21 -11.70
C PHE A 247 2.57 0.33 -12.91
N ARG A 248 3.73 0.52 -13.56
CA ARG A 248 4.21 -0.38 -14.62
C ARG A 248 4.36 -1.79 -14.07
N SER A 249 5.07 -1.99 -12.96
CA SER A 249 5.22 -3.31 -12.35
C SER A 249 3.90 -3.89 -11.89
N CYS A 250 2.99 -3.07 -11.36
CA CYS A 250 1.65 -3.52 -11.00
C CYS A 250 0.90 -4.15 -12.18
N VAL A 251 0.94 -3.51 -13.35
CA VAL A 251 0.24 -4.00 -14.56
C VAL A 251 1.01 -5.14 -15.21
N VAL A 252 2.28 -4.92 -15.56
CA VAL A 252 3.09 -5.84 -16.37
C VAL A 252 3.46 -7.10 -15.59
N ASP A 253 3.96 -6.93 -14.37
CA ASP A 253 4.49 -8.05 -13.58
C ASP A 253 3.44 -8.61 -12.61
N GLY A 254 2.61 -7.73 -12.03
CA GLY A 254 1.53 -8.08 -11.12
C GLY A 254 0.29 -8.65 -11.82
N GLY A 255 0.07 -8.26 -13.09
CA GLY A 255 -1.13 -8.62 -13.84
C GLY A 255 -2.40 -7.99 -13.26
N ALA A 256 -2.31 -6.78 -12.69
CA ALA A 256 -3.45 -6.12 -12.08
C ALA A 256 -4.60 -5.93 -13.07
N THR A 257 -5.81 -6.14 -12.59
CA THR A 257 -7.05 -6.00 -13.36
C THR A 257 -7.60 -4.58 -13.34
N CYS A 258 -7.00 -3.69 -12.55
CA CYS A 258 -7.38 -2.30 -12.48
C CYS A 258 -6.21 -1.36 -12.18
N VAL A 259 -6.28 -0.16 -12.76
CA VAL A 259 -5.48 1.01 -12.37
C VAL A 259 -6.43 2.17 -12.12
N MET A 260 -6.28 2.85 -10.99
CA MET A 260 -7.10 4.01 -10.65
C MET A 260 -6.37 5.29 -11.03
N CYS A 261 -6.99 6.16 -11.83
CA CYS A 261 -6.45 7.48 -12.12
C CYS A 261 -6.69 8.44 -10.96
N ALA A 262 -5.69 9.27 -10.64
CA ALA A 262 -5.72 10.19 -9.51
C ALA A 262 -6.61 11.43 -9.74
N TYR A 263 -6.86 12.20 -8.67
CA TYR A 263 -7.41 13.56 -8.78
C TYR A 263 -6.45 14.51 -9.51
N THR A 264 -5.17 14.45 -9.14
CA THR A 264 -4.13 15.42 -9.53
C THR A 264 -4.03 15.60 -11.05
N GLY A 265 -3.88 16.84 -11.50
CA GLY A 265 -3.46 17.14 -12.86
C GLY A 265 -1.97 16.88 -13.03
N VAL A 266 -1.54 16.36 -14.18
CA VAL A 266 -0.12 16.17 -14.49
C VAL A 266 0.21 17.02 -15.72
N ASN A 267 1.10 17.98 -15.53
CA ASN A 267 1.55 18.89 -16.59
C ASN A 267 0.41 19.56 -17.37
N GLY A 268 -0.66 19.95 -16.68
CA GLY A 268 -1.82 20.66 -17.24
C GLY A 268 -2.98 19.77 -17.70
N VAL A 269 -2.88 18.45 -17.56
CA VAL A 269 -3.95 17.51 -17.96
C VAL A 269 -4.41 16.69 -16.75
N PRO A 270 -5.71 16.64 -16.42
CA PRO A 270 -6.22 15.76 -15.37
C PRO A 270 -5.85 14.30 -15.64
N ALA A 271 -5.40 13.56 -14.61
CA ALA A 271 -4.97 12.18 -14.81
C ALA A 271 -6.07 11.29 -15.43
N CYS A 272 -7.34 11.50 -15.04
CA CYS A 272 -8.50 10.78 -15.58
C CYS A 272 -8.98 11.24 -16.97
N ALA A 273 -8.37 12.29 -17.55
CA ALA A 273 -8.62 12.77 -18.91
C ALA A 273 -7.39 12.62 -19.84
N SER A 274 -6.29 12.05 -19.35
CA SER A 274 -5.05 11.93 -20.12
C SER A 274 -5.05 10.69 -21.01
N SER A 275 -5.26 10.87 -22.32
CA SER A 275 -5.14 9.76 -23.28
C SER A 275 -3.74 9.18 -23.36
N ASP A 276 -2.72 10.00 -23.08
CA ASP A 276 -1.34 9.58 -22.95
C ASP A 276 -1.16 8.59 -21.80
N LEU A 277 -1.78 8.87 -20.65
CA LEU A 277 -1.69 8.00 -19.50
C LEU A 277 -2.58 6.75 -19.65
N LEU A 278 -3.88 6.94 -19.91
CA LEU A 278 -4.87 5.88 -19.84
C LEU A 278 -4.83 4.96 -21.07
N THR A 279 -4.74 5.52 -22.27
CA THR A 279 -4.77 4.74 -23.51
C THR A 279 -3.37 4.35 -23.97
N ARG A 280 -2.46 5.31 -24.15
CA ARG A 280 -1.11 5.01 -24.66
C ARG A 280 -0.30 4.21 -23.64
N THR A 281 -0.20 4.68 -22.40
CA THR A 281 0.64 4.02 -21.39
C THR A 281 -0.02 2.80 -20.75
N PHE A 282 -1.17 2.92 -20.07
CA PHE A 282 -1.75 1.78 -19.32
C PHE A 282 -2.19 0.65 -20.25
N ARG A 283 -2.96 0.97 -21.30
CA ARG A 283 -3.51 -0.04 -22.21
C ARG A 283 -2.54 -0.44 -23.32
N GLY A 284 -1.78 0.52 -23.87
CA GLY A 284 -0.83 0.27 -24.95
C GLY A 284 0.49 -0.31 -24.44
N GLU A 285 1.31 0.53 -23.81
CA GLU A 285 2.68 0.20 -23.41
C GLU A 285 2.75 -0.87 -22.31
N TRP A 286 1.85 -0.83 -21.33
CA TRP A 286 1.83 -1.78 -20.22
C TRP A 286 0.87 -2.95 -20.44
N GLY A 287 -0.04 -2.86 -21.40
CA GLY A 287 -0.93 -3.95 -21.76
C GLY A 287 -1.97 -4.30 -20.69
N LEU A 288 -2.55 -3.31 -20.00
CA LEU A 288 -3.59 -3.52 -18.97
C LEU A 288 -4.75 -4.38 -19.50
N ASP A 289 -4.80 -5.62 -19.05
CA ASP A 289 -5.90 -6.57 -19.27
C ASP A 289 -6.95 -6.40 -18.17
N GLY A 290 -7.66 -5.28 -18.22
CA GLY A 290 -8.54 -4.82 -17.14
C GLY A 290 -9.23 -3.50 -17.44
N TYR A 291 -9.61 -2.79 -16.37
CA TYR A 291 -10.33 -1.52 -16.45
C TYR A 291 -9.57 -0.39 -15.73
N VAL A 292 -9.83 0.84 -16.14
CA VAL A 292 -9.36 2.05 -15.48
C VAL A 292 -10.52 2.64 -14.69
N ALA A 293 -10.32 2.86 -13.40
CA ALA A 293 -11.29 3.52 -12.52
C ALA A 293 -10.86 4.97 -12.24
N SER A 294 -11.82 5.86 -12.04
CA SER A 294 -11.56 7.16 -11.42
C SER A 294 -11.47 7.03 -9.90
N ASP A 295 -10.70 7.90 -9.26
CA ASP A 295 -10.90 8.19 -7.84
C ASP A 295 -12.29 8.84 -7.61
N CYS A 296 -12.73 8.97 -6.35
CA CYS A 296 -14.11 9.29 -5.94
C CYS A 296 -14.31 10.77 -5.50
N ASP A 297 -14.69 11.74 -6.33
CA ASP A 297 -15.26 11.68 -7.68
C ASP A 297 -14.41 12.52 -8.65
N ALA A 298 -13.31 11.93 -9.13
CA ALA A 298 -12.31 12.62 -9.94
C ALA A 298 -12.88 13.12 -11.28
N VAL A 299 -13.92 12.46 -11.82
CA VAL A 299 -14.57 12.90 -13.05
C VAL A 299 -15.27 14.24 -12.83
N ALA A 300 -16.07 14.39 -11.77
CA ALA A 300 -16.69 15.66 -11.44
C ALA A 300 -15.66 16.77 -11.18
N ILE A 301 -14.59 16.44 -10.46
CA ILE A 301 -13.51 17.37 -10.07
C ILE A 301 -12.82 18.04 -11.27
N MET A 302 -12.69 17.33 -12.41
CA MET A 302 -12.14 17.91 -13.64
C MET A 302 -12.88 19.18 -14.08
N ARG A 303 -14.20 19.24 -13.86
CA ARG A 303 -15.01 20.45 -14.10
C ARG A 303 -15.02 21.35 -12.87
N ASP A 304 -15.32 20.78 -11.71
CA ASP A 304 -15.75 21.52 -10.53
C ASP A 304 -14.62 22.23 -9.79
N ALA A 305 -13.41 21.67 -9.83
CA ALA A 305 -12.22 22.28 -9.25
C ALA A 305 -11.20 22.68 -10.34
N GLN A 306 -11.00 21.84 -11.34
CA GLN A 306 -9.91 22.02 -12.32
C GLN A 306 -10.29 22.83 -13.55
N ARG A 307 -11.60 23.07 -13.78
CA ARG A 307 -12.13 23.86 -14.90
C ARG A 307 -11.63 23.38 -16.28
N TYR A 308 -11.36 22.08 -16.41
CA TYR A 308 -10.75 21.48 -17.61
C TYR A 308 -11.75 21.33 -18.77
N ALA A 309 -13.00 20.97 -18.47
CA ALA A 309 -14.08 20.84 -19.44
C ALA A 309 -15.24 21.79 -19.10
N PRO A 310 -15.92 22.39 -20.11
CA PRO A 310 -16.86 23.48 -19.88
C PRO A 310 -18.25 23.02 -19.42
N THR A 311 -18.65 21.78 -19.71
CA THR A 311 -19.96 21.24 -19.33
C THR A 311 -19.83 19.82 -18.76
N PRO A 312 -20.76 19.36 -17.91
CA PRO A 312 -20.77 17.98 -17.45
C PRO A 312 -20.65 16.93 -18.56
N GLU A 313 -21.36 17.11 -19.67
CA GLU A 313 -21.34 16.17 -20.78
C GLU A 313 -20.00 16.17 -21.53
N ASP A 314 -19.32 17.33 -21.61
CA ASP A 314 -17.97 17.39 -22.17
C ASP A 314 -16.97 16.67 -21.26
N THR A 315 -17.12 16.82 -19.94
CA THR A 315 -16.27 16.13 -18.95
C THR A 315 -16.38 14.61 -19.08
N VAL A 316 -17.61 14.08 -19.16
CA VAL A 316 -17.84 12.64 -19.36
C VAL A 316 -17.23 12.18 -20.69
N ALA A 317 -17.49 12.91 -21.77
CA ALA A 317 -16.99 12.57 -23.10
C ALA A 317 -15.46 12.54 -23.16
N VAL A 318 -14.78 13.53 -22.55
CA VAL A 318 -13.32 13.61 -22.51
C VAL A 318 -12.73 12.45 -21.70
N ALA A 319 -13.29 12.12 -20.54
CA ALA A 319 -12.80 11.03 -19.70
C ALA A 319 -12.89 9.66 -20.41
N LEU A 320 -14.07 9.32 -20.95
CA LEU A 320 -14.26 8.03 -21.65
C LEU A 320 -13.39 7.92 -22.90
N LYS A 321 -13.29 9.00 -23.69
CA LYS A 321 -12.43 9.01 -24.89
C LYS A 321 -10.95 8.90 -24.56
N ALA A 322 -10.51 9.45 -23.43
CA ALA A 322 -9.15 9.30 -22.94
C ALA A 322 -8.82 7.85 -22.56
N GLY A 323 -9.82 7.07 -22.14
CA GLY A 323 -9.68 5.64 -21.82
C GLY A 323 -10.16 5.25 -20.42
N LEU A 324 -10.88 6.12 -19.72
CA LEU A 324 -11.56 5.79 -18.47
C LEU A 324 -12.69 4.79 -18.72
N ASP A 325 -12.79 3.75 -17.89
CA ASP A 325 -13.87 2.76 -18.02
C ASP A 325 -14.95 2.89 -16.93
N LEU A 326 -14.57 3.33 -15.73
CA LEU A 326 -15.46 3.41 -14.57
C LEU A 326 -15.28 4.73 -13.84
N ASN A 327 -16.37 5.41 -13.53
CA ASN A 327 -16.40 6.55 -12.64
C ASN A 327 -16.73 6.07 -11.22
N CYS A 328 -15.87 6.37 -10.24
CA CYS A 328 -16.30 6.33 -8.84
C CYS A 328 -17.15 7.56 -8.54
N GLY A 329 -18.43 7.35 -8.27
CA GLY A 329 -19.46 8.39 -8.22
C GLY A 329 -20.51 8.23 -9.32
N THR A 330 -21.51 9.11 -9.29
CA THR A 330 -22.69 9.04 -10.17
C THR A 330 -22.58 9.92 -11.41
N TYR A 331 -21.55 10.76 -11.52
CA TYR A 331 -21.45 11.83 -12.52
C TYR A 331 -21.60 11.33 -13.97
N THR A 332 -20.96 10.21 -14.29
CA THR A 332 -21.07 9.58 -15.62
C THR A 332 -22.45 8.96 -15.86
N GLN A 333 -23.08 8.39 -14.84
CA GLN A 333 -24.44 7.85 -14.93
C GLN A 333 -25.47 8.97 -15.15
N GLU A 334 -25.28 10.11 -14.48
CA GLU A 334 -26.16 11.28 -14.59
C GLU A 334 -26.05 11.99 -15.95
N HIS A 335 -24.84 12.15 -16.47
CA HIS A 335 -24.59 12.98 -17.66
C HIS A 335 -24.31 12.20 -18.95
N GLY A 336 -24.01 10.89 -18.87
CA GLY A 336 -23.63 10.08 -20.04
C GLY A 336 -24.69 10.01 -21.13
N MET A 337 -25.97 9.86 -20.77
CA MET A 337 -27.07 9.85 -21.75
C MET A 337 -27.22 11.19 -22.48
N ALA A 338 -26.95 12.31 -21.81
CA ALA A 338 -26.98 13.63 -22.43
C ALA A 338 -25.77 13.81 -23.36
N ALA A 339 -24.58 13.36 -22.96
CA ALA A 339 -23.36 13.42 -23.78
C ALA A 339 -23.52 12.64 -25.11
N ILE A 340 -24.16 11.47 -25.10
CA ILE A 340 -24.45 10.71 -26.32
C ILE A 340 -25.45 11.46 -27.20
N ARG A 341 -26.58 11.93 -26.63
CA ARG A 341 -27.63 12.65 -27.38
C ARG A 341 -27.12 13.95 -28.02
N GLN A 342 -26.18 14.63 -27.36
CA GLN A 342 -25.54 15.84 -27.86
C GLN A 342 -24.42 15.55 -28.87
N GLY A 343 -24.11 14.29 -29.18
CA GLY A 343 -23.03 13.91 -30.10
C GLY A 343 -21.62 14.16 -29.54
N LYS A 344 -21.49 14.42 -28.23
CA LYS A 344 -20.19 14.66 -27.57
C LYS A 344 -19.39 13.38 -27.45
N MET A 345 -20.05 12.24 -27.30
CA MET A 345 -19.44 10.90 -27.38
C MET A 345 -20.36 9.93 -28.11
N ALA A 346 -19.82 8.82 -28.58
CA ALA A 346 -20.57 7.78 -29.25
C ALA A 346 -20.87 6.62 -28.29
N GLU A 347 -21.93 5.85 -28.57
CA GLU A 347 -22.26 4.65 -27.80
C GLU A 347 -21.10 3.64 -27.75
N LYS A 348 -20.32 3.53 -28.84
CA LYS A 348 -19.13 2.68 -28.90
C LYS A 348 -18.05 3.04 -27.86
N ASP A 349 -18.01 4.29 -27.40
CA ASP A 349 -17.07 4.73 -26.36
C ASP A 349 -17.46 4.10 -25.01
N VAL A 350 -18.76 4.00 -24.74
CA VAL A 350 -19.33 3.27 -23.59
C VAL A 350 -19.16 1.76 -23.75
N ASP A 351 -19.37 1.22 -24.96
CA ASP A 351 -19.23 -0.23 -25.21
C ASP A 351 -17.82 -0.74 -24.92
N LYS A 352 -16.81 0.04 -25.30
CA LYS A 352 -15.40 -0.25 -25.00
C LYS A 352 -15.17 -0.36 -23.50
N ALA A 353 -15.63 0.64 -22.74
CA ALA A 353 -15.51 0.69 -21.30
C ALA A 353 -16.19 -0.51 -20.61
N LEU A 354 -17.44 -0.77 -20.97
CA LEU A 354 -18.21 -1.86 -20.38
C LEU A 354 -17.64 -3.24 -20.75
N THR A 355 -17.09 -3.40 -21.95
CA THR A 355 -16.47 -4.68 -22.34
C THR A 355 -15.29 -5.02 -21.41
N ASN A 356 -14.49 -4.02 -21.04
CA ASN A 356 -13.37 -4.19 -20.09
C ASN A 356 -13.87 -4.54 -18.67
N LEU A 357 -14.88 -3.81 -18.18
CA LEU A 357 -15.47 -4.03 -16.86
C LEU A 357 -16.11 -5.42 -16.75
N PHE A 358 -16.93 -5.79 -17.73
CA PHE A 358 -17.57 -7.10 -17.73
C PHE A 358 -16.58 -8.22 -17.97
N ALA A 359 -15.50 -8.03 -18.73
CA ALA A 359 -14.45 -9.05 -18.85
C ALA A 359 -13.80 -9.39 -17.49
N VAL A 360 -13.60 -8.40 -16.61
CA VAL A 360 -13.17 -8.66 -15.23
C VAL A 360 -14.25 -9.37 -14.43
N ARG A 361 -15.52 -8.93 -14.49
CA ARG A 361 -16.63 -9.63 -13.81
C ARG A 361 -16.83 -11.09 -14.27
N MET A 362 -16.57 -11.37 -15.55
CA MET A 362 -16.56 -12.74 -16.10
C MET A 362 -15.43 -13.57 -15.48
N ARG A 363 -14.21 -13.00 -15.39
CA ARG A 363 -13.08 -13.65 -14.70
C ARG A 363 -13.27 -13.76 -13.19
N LEU A 364 -14.18 -13.00 -12.59
CA LEU A 364 -14.60 -13.16 -11.19
C LEU A 364 -15.68 -14.26 -11.01
N GLY A 365 -16.15 -14.88 -12.09
CA GLY A 365 -17.13 -15.96 -12.05
C GLY A 365 -18.58 -15.49 -11.84
N HIS A 366 -18.87 -14.19 -11.91
CA HIS A 366 -20.24 -13.67 -11.68
C HIS A 366 -21.28 -14.19 -12.68
N PHE A 367 -20.83 -14.73 -13.81
CA PHE A 367 -21.65 -15.23 -14.91
C PHE A 367 -21.51 -16.74 -15.10
N ASP A 368 -21.03 -17.45 -14.08
CA ASP A 368 -20.77 -18.89 -14.15
C ASP A 368 -21.81 -19.72 -13.36
N GLY A 369 -22.88 -19.08 -12.89
CA GLY A 369 -23.86 -19.65 -11.97
C GLY A 369 -23.46 -19.51 -10.50
N ASP A 370 -24.22 -20.13 -9.62
CA ASP A 370 -23.91 -20.18 -8.18
C ASP A 370 -22.63 -21.00 -7.95
N PRO A 371 -21.55 -20.41 -7.41
CA PRO A 371 -20.28 -21.10 -7.20
C PRO A 371 -20.34 -22.09 -6.04
N ARG A 372 -21.33 -21.99 -5.14
CA ARG A 372 -21.38 -22.79 -3.90
C ARG A 372 -21.42 -24.28 -4.21
N GLY A 373 -20.54 -25.03 -3.55
CA GLY A 373 -20.46 -26.49 -3.64
C GLY A 373 -19.92 -27.06 -4.97
N SER A 374 -19.55 -26.24 -5.95
CA SER A 374 -19.14 -26.76 -7.28
C SER A 374 -18.05 -25.98 -8.02
N ALA A 375 -17.69 -24.76 -7.58
CA ALA A 375 -16.66 -23.93 -8.22
C ALA A 375 -15.49 -23.62 -7.26
N PRO A 376 -14.28 -23.30 -7.80
CA PRO A 376 -13.19 -22.79 -6.98
C PRO A 376 -13.63 -21.54 -6.20
N TYR A 377 -13.18 -21.44 -4.94
CA TYR A 377 -13.62 -20.43 -3.94
C TYR A 377 -15.08 -20.51 -3.49
N GLY A 378 -15.94 -21.32 -4.11
CA GLY A 378 -17.36 -21.41 -3.76
C GLY A 378 -17.65 -22.05 -2.40
N GLY A 379 -16.69 -22.78 -1.83
CA GLY A 379 -16.78 -23.33 -0.47
C GLY A 379 -16.40 -22.37 0.65
N LEU A 380 -15.93 -21.15 0.33
CA LEU A 380 -15.53 -20.18 1.34
C LEU A 380 -16.73 -19.56 2.03
N GLY A 381 -16.66 -19.36 3.34
CA GLY A 381 -17.70 -18.69 4.12
C GLY A 381 -17.18 -18.08 5.41
N ALA A 382 -18.08 -17.82 6.37
CA ALA A 382 -17.72 -17.10 7.60
C ALA A 382 -16.58 -17.73 8.41
N ALA A 383 -16.40 -19.05 8.34
CA ALA A 383 -15.30 -19.77 9.01
C ALA A 383 -13.92 -19.52 8.37
N ASP A 384 -13.86 -19.00 7.14
CA ASP A 384 -12.63 -18.65 6.43
C ASP A 384 -12.18 -17.21 6.67
N VAL A 385 -12.92 -16.46 7.49
CA VAL A 385 -12.58 -15.10 7.94
C VAL A 385 -12.03 -15.16 9.36
N CYS A 386 -11.05 -14.33 9.68
CA CYS A 386 -10.46 -14.29 11.04
C CYS A 386 -9.89 -15.64 11.49
N THR A 387 -9.37 -16.44 10.54
CA THR A 387 -8.77 -17.75 10.86
C THR A 387 -7.56 -17.58 11.77
N ALA A 388 -7.19 -18.62 12.51
CA ALA A 388 -5.98 -18.61 13.33
C ALA A 388 -4.72 -18.29 12.50
N GLU A 389 -4.68 -18.78 11.25
CA GLU A 389 -3.61 -18.48 10.29
C GLU A 389 -3.57 -16.98 9.95
N HIS A 390 -4.70 -16.35 9.60
CA HIS A 390 -4.73 -14.92 9.26
C HIS A 390 -4.39 -14.05 10.49
N LYS A 391 -4.87 -14.41 11.68
CA LYS A 391 -4.53 -13.71 12.93
C LYS A 391 -3.03 -13.82 13.24
N SER A 392 -2.44 -15.00 13.05
CA SER A 392 -1.00 -15.21 13.21
C SER A 392 -0.20 -14.44 12.17
N LEU A 393 -0.69 -14.34 10.94
CA LEU A 393 -0.06 -13.56 9.88
C LEU A 393 -0.06 -12.06 10.20
N ALA A 394 -1.14 -11.52 10.78
CA ALA A 394 -1.18 -10.14 11.24
C ALA A 394 -0.17 -9.86 12.36
N LEU A 395 0.04 -10.82 13.26
CA LEU A 395 1.08 -10.75 14.29
C LEU A 395 2.49 -10.80 13.67
N GLU A 396 2.75 -11.75 12.77
CA GLU A 396 4.02 -11.87 12.05
C GLU A 396 4.36 -10.56 11.30
N ALA A 397 3.40 -10.01 10.55
CA ALA A 397 3.59 -8.76 9.82
C ALA A 397 3.95 -7.58 10.73
N ALA A 398 3.32 -7.49 11.91
CA ALA A 398 3.63 -6.45 12.88
C ALA A 398 5.04 -6.65 13.48
N GLN A 399 5.40 -7.88 13.84
CA GLN A 399 6.70 -8.22 14.42
C GLN A 399 7.86 -7.95 13.46
N ASP A 400 7.73 -8.43 12.22
CA ASP A 400 8.76 -8.30 11.18
C ASP A 400 8.89 -6.86 10.65
N GLY A 401 7.83 -6.06 10.77
CA GLY A 401 7.80 -4.65 10.36
C GLY A 401 8.34 -3.67 11.41
N ILE A 402 8.27 -3.99 12.71
CA ILE A 402 8.77 -3.11 13.78
C ILE A 402 10.28 -2.86 13.59
N VAL A 403 10.67 -1.58 13.64
CA VAL A 403 12.05 -1.15 13.46
C VAL A 403 12.63 -0.69 14.79
N LEU A 404 13.72 -1.33 15.20
CA LEU A 404 14.53 -0.88 16.32
C LEU A 404 15.46 0.24 15.85
N LEU A 405 15.21 1.47 16.30
CA LEU A 405 15.91 2.67 15.86
C LEU A 405 17.10 3.05 16.76
N ASN A 406 17.04 2.68 18.03
CA ASN A 406 18.13 2.87 18.98
C ASN A 406 18.06 1.78 20.05
N ASN A 407 19.21 1.25 20.45
CA ASN A 407 19.38 0.39 21.63
C ASN A 407 20.80 0.52 22.22
N ASP A 408 21.40 1.70 22.17
CA ASP A 408 22.81 1.93 22.55
C ASP A 408 23.10 1.59 24.01
N ALA A 409 22.09 1.72 24.88
CA ALA A 409 22.19 1.34 26.29
C ALA A 409 22.16 -0.19 26.50
N GLY A 410 21.89 -0.98 25.46
CA GLY A 410 21.74 -2.43 25.54
C GLY A 410 20.61 -2.87 26.47
N ILE A 411 19.57 -2.03 26.64
CA ILE A 411 18.47 -2.29 27.58
C ILE A 411 17.49 -3.34 27.04
N LEU A 412 17.36 -3.44 25.72
CA LEU A 412 16.53 -4.45 25.06
C LEU A 412 17.38 -5.62 24.52
N PRO A 413 16.85 -6.86 24.52
CA PRO A 413 15.55 -7.25 25.06
C PRO A 413 15.50 -7.27 26.59
N LEU A 414 14.32 -7.03 27.16
CA LEU A 414 14.10 -7.07 28.60
C LEU A 414 13.97 -8.51 29.12
N ASP A 415 14.67 -8.81 30.21
CA ASP A 415 14.38 -10.00 31.00
C ASP A 415 13.08 -9.82 31.78
N ARG A 416 12.08 -10.65 31.49
CA ARG A 416 10.78 -10.66 32.16
C ARG A 416 10.90 -10.77 33.68
N SER A 417 11.88 -11.52 34.18
CA SER A 417 12.09 -11.71 35.62
C SER A 417 12.64 -10.47 36.33
N ALA A 418 13.28 -9.57 35.59
CA ALA A 418 13.89 -8.35 36.11
C ALA A 418 12.91 -7.16 36.22
N VAL A 419 11.70 -7.27 35.65
CA VAL A 419 10.72 -6.16 35.62
C VAL A 419 9.71 -6.30 36.77
N GLY A 420 10.06 -5.76 37.94
CA GLY A 420 9.19 -5.75 39.12
C GLY A 420 7.99 -4.79 39.00
N SER A 421 8.18 -3.62 38.39
CA SER A 421 7.13 -2.63 38.13
C SER A 421 7.39 -1.81 36.87
N ALA A 422 6.33 -1.40 36.17
CA ALA A 422 6.43 -0.58 34.96
C ALA A 422 5.43 0.58 34.95
N ALA A 423 5.90 1.74 34.52
CA ALA A 423 5.06 2.85 34.08
C ALA A 423 4.84 2.75 32.57
N VAL A 424 3.58 2.77 32.15
CA VAL A 424 3.19 2.92 30.75
C VAL A 424 2.61 4.31 30.59
N ILE A 425 3.31 5.18 29.85
CA ILE A 425 2.95 6.59 29.72
C ILE A 425 2.73 6.92 28.24
N GLY A 426 1.60 7.52 27.89
CA GLY A 426 1.37 7.97 26.52
C GLY A 426 -0.04 7.68 26.00
N HIS A 427 -0.57 8.61 25.21
CA HIS A 427 -1.95 8.60 24.72
C HIS A 427 -2.22 7.44 23.76
N ASN A 428 -1.18 6.92 23.10
CA ASN A 428 -1.28 5.79 22.18
C ASN A 428 -1.13 4.42 22.86
N ALA A 429 -0.88 4.35 24.18
CA ALA A 429 -0.65 3.06 24.85
C ALA A 429 -1.92 2.20 24.97
N ASP A 430 -3.10 2.80 25.07
CA ASP A 430 -4.37 2.09 25.27
C ASP A 430 -5.49 2.59 24.34
N ASN A 431 -5.12 2.88 23.09
CA ASN A 431 -6.07 3.25 22.04
C ASN A 431 -6.04 2.17 20.94
N PRO A 432 -7.09 1.35 20.76
CA PRO A 432 -7.09 0.32 19.72
C PRO A 432 -7.17 0.90 18.30
N LEU A 433 -7.86 2.03 18.11
CA LEU A 433 -8.09 2.62 16.78
C LEU A 433 -6.80 3.17 16.17
N VAL A 434 -5.89 3.71 16.98
CA VAL A 434 -4.62 4.22 16.46
C VAL A 434 -3.79 3.12 15.82
N LEU A 435 -3.94 1.86 16.24
CA LEU A 435 -3.15 0.75 15.69
C LEU A 435 -3.49 0.43 14.23
N SER A 436 -4.68 0.80 13.77
CA SER A 436 -5.16 0.47 12.43
C SER A 436 -4.79 1.48 11.35
N GLY A 437 -4.47 2.74 11.69
CA GLY A 437 -4.30 3.78 10.67
C GLY A 437 -5.64 4.21 10.03
N ASN A 438 -5.74 4.23 8.70
CA ASN A 438 -6.97 4.47 7.95
C ASN A 438 -7.32 3.29 7.01
N TYR A 439 -8.47 3.36 6.32
CA TYR A 439 -8.95 2.30 5.41
C TYR A 439 -8.98 0.90 6.04
N PHE A 440 -9.53 0.80 7.26
CA PHE A 440 -9.66 -0.44 8.00
C PHE A 440 -11.12 -0.89 8.15
N GLY A 441 -11.32 -2.18 8.43
CA GLY A 441 -12.60 -2.76 8.83
C GLY A 441 -12.63 -3.07 10.32
N PRO A 442 -13.72 -3.68 10.82
CA PRO A 442 -13.77 -4.11 12.21
C PRO A 442 -12.75 -5.22 12.43
N ALA A 443 -11.77 -5.02 13.31
CA ALA A 443 -10.76 -6.03 13.56
C ALA A 443 -11.36 -7.27 14.24
N CYS A 444 -10.86 -8.47 13.92
CA CYS A 444 -11.27 -9.72 14.56
C CYS A 444 -11.11 -9.70 16.10
N GLU A 445 -10.06 -9.02 16.55
CA GLU A 445 -9.66 -8.84 17.94
C GLU A 445 -8.71 -7.66 18.00
N THR A 446 -8.37 -7.13 19.18
CA THR A 446 -7.32 -6.12 19.28
C THR A 446 -6.56 -6.24 20.59
N THR A 447 -5.23 -6.07 20.51
CA THR A 447 -4.36 -5.97 21.69
C THR A 447 -3.66 -4.62 21.68
N THR A 448 -4.00 -3.75 22.62
CA THR A 448 -3.32 -2.47 22.83
C THR A 448 -1.93 -2.68 23.43
N PRO A 449 -0.98 -1.74 23.25
CA PRO A 449 0.33 -1.85 23.88
C PRO A 449 0.29 -2.01 25.41
N LEU A 450 -0.64 -1.32 26.08
CA LEU A 450 -0.88 -1.49 27.53
C LEU A 450 -1.25 -2.94 27.85
N LYS A 451 -2.24 -3.50 27.14
CA LYS A 451 -2.68 -4.89 27.32
C LYS A 451 -1.55 -5.89 26.99
N GLY A 452 -0.76 -5.62 25.96
CA GLY A 452 0.42 -6.41 25.60
C GLY A 452 1.42 -6.46 26.76
N LEU A 453 1.80 -5.30 27.31
CA LEU A 453 2.73 -5.20 28.43
C LEU A 453 2.20 -5.83 29.72
N GLN A 454 0.90 -5.72 30.01
CA GLN A 454 0.25 -6.38 31.15
C GLN A 454 0.36 -7.92 31.07
N GLY A 455 0.54 -8.50 29.88
CA GLY A 455 0.83 -9.93 29.72
C GLY A 455 2.22 -10.33 30.23
N TYR A 456 3.18 -9.40 30.23
CA TYR A 456 4.58 -9.65 30.60
C TYR A 456 4.90 -9.18 32.01
N VAL A 457 4.36 -8.03 32.42
CA VAL A 457 4.66 -7.35 33.69
C VAL A 457 3.45 -7.38 34.62
N LYS A 458 3.64 -7.85 35.86
CA LYS A 458 2.54 -7.99 36.83
C LYS A 458 2.03 -6.65 37.36
N ASN A 459 2.93 -5.69 37.60
CA ASN A 459 2.60 -4.39 38.19
C ASN A 459 2.79 -3.27 37.16
N VAL A 460 1.79 -3.08 36.30
CA VAL A 460 1.76 -2.01 35.30
C VAL A 460 0.83 -0.89 35.77
N ARG A 461 1.35 0.34 35.79
CA ARG A 461 0.57 1.55 36.04
C ARG A 461 0.54 2.40 34.78
N PHE A 462 -0.66 2.80 34.36
CA PHE A 462 -0.89 3.54 33.13
C PHE A 462 -1.20 5.02 33.41
N LEU A 463 -0.68 5.90 32.55
CA LEU A 463 -1.09 7.29 32.46
C LEU A 463 -1.04 7.75 30.99
N ALA A 464 -2.13 8.29 30.45
CA ALA A 464 -2.12 8.79 29.07
C ALA A 464 -1.07 9.90 28.84
N GLY A 465 -0.76 10.70 29.87
CA GLY A 465 0.25 11.76 29.82
C GLY A 465 -0.22 12.98 29.02
N CYS A 466 -0.51 12.83 27.73
CA CYS A 466 -1.19 13.81 26.90
C CYS A 466 -2.69 13.49 26.80
N ASN A 467 -3.52 14.50 26.53
CA ASN A 467 -4.95 14.31 26.28
C ASN A 467 -5.28 13.70 24.90
N SER A 468 -4.40 13.89 23.92
CA SER A 468 -4.48 13.31 22.57
C SER A 468 -3.10 13.36 21.91
N ALA A 469 -3.00 12.88 20.66
CA ALA A 469 -1.79 13.00 19.87
C ALA A 469 -1.38 14.47 19.62
N ALA A 470 -2.33 15.39 19.42
CA ALA A 470 -2.02 16.81 19.33
C ALA A 470 -1.36 17.38 20.61
N CYS A 471 -1.57 16.73 21.76
CA CYS A 471 -0.95 17.04 23.06
C CYS A 471 -0.96 18.53 23.43
N GLY A 472 -2.13 19.17 23.34
CA GLY A 472 -2.31 20.55 23.80
C GLY A 472 -2.17 20.68 25.33
N VAL A 473 -2.53 19.63 26.06
CA VAL A 473 -2.40 19.55 27.53
C VAL A 473 -1.62 18.30 27.90
N ALA A 474 -0.61 18.47 28.76
CA ALA A 474 0.22 17.38 29.28
C ALA A 474 0.19 17.35 30.81
N ALA A 475 -0.08 16.17 31.38
CA ALA A 475 -0.03 15.86 32.80
C ALA A 475 1.40 15.58 33.27
N THR A 476 2.35 16.46 32.92
CA THR A 476 3.79 16.23 33.09
C THR A 476 4.19 15.91 34.54
N GLY A 477 3.62 16.61 35.53
CA GLY A 477 3.91 16.35 36.95
C GLY A 477 3.49 14.94 37.40
N GLN A 478 2.33 14.47 36.95
CA GLN A 478 1.85 13.11 37.27
C GLN A 478 2.70 12.05 36.54
N ALA A 479 3.06 12.31 35.28
CA ALA A 479 3.92 11.43 34.50
C ALA A 479 5.32 11.28 35.12
N VAL A 480 5.90 12.39 35.58
CA VAL A 480 7.19 12.42 36.31
C VAL A 480 7.09 11.62 37.61
N ALA A 481 6.06 11.84 38.44
CA ALA A 481 5.88 11.09 39.69
C ALA A 481 5.69 9.58 39.45
N LEU A 482 4.94 9.21 38.41
CA LEU A 482 4.75 7.82 38.02
C LEU A 482 6.06 7.18 37.53
N ALA A 483 6.84 7.91 36.73
CA ALA A 483 8.13 7.46 36.21
C ALA A 483 9.15 7.25 37.34
N SER A 484 9.30 8.20 38.28
CA SER A 484 10.25 8.09 39.39
C SER A 484 9.91 6.97 40.39
N SER A 485 8.66 6.55 40.45
CA SER A 485 8.20 5.47 41.34
C SER A 485 8.18 4.08 40.67
N SER A 486 8.52 3.97 39.39
CA SER A 486 8.53 2.69 38.65
C SER A 486 9.96 2.24 38.31
N ASP A 487 10.16 0.94 38.06
CA ASP A 487 11.49 0.41 37.73
C ASP A 487 11.82 0.59 36.24
N TYR A 488 10.82 0.36 35.39
CA TYR A 488 10.88 0.59 33.95
C TYR A 488 9.80 1.58 33.51
N VAL A 489 10.08 2.34 32.45
CA VAL A 489 9.16 3.31 31.87
C VAL A 489 9.09 3.11 30.36
N PHE A 490 7.88 2.87 29.87
CA PHE A 490 7.56 2.75 28.45
C PHE A 490 6.74 3.97 28.02
N LEU A 491 7.24 4.68 27.02
CA LEU A 491 6.57 5.85 26.45
C LEU A 491 5.95 5.50 25.10
N PHE A 492 4.63 5.64 24.96
CA PHE A 492 3.91 5.42 23.70
C PHE A 492 3.43 6.75 23.12
N MET A 493 4.21 7.27 22.19
CA MET A 493 4.06 8.61 21.63
C MET A 493 3.91 8.53 20.10
N GLY A 494 3.64 9.65 19.45
CA GLY A 494 3.55 9.68 17.99
C GLY A 494 2.37 10.49 17.47
N LEU A 495 1.72 9.96 16.46
CA LEU A 495 0.70 10.61 15.65
C LEU A 495 -0.62 9.86 15.78
N SER A 496 -1.61 10.37 15.06
CA SER A 496 -2.90 9.74 14.84
C SER A 496 -3.49 10.24 13.51
N GLN A 497 -4.69 9.77 13.19
CA GLN A 497 -5.46 10.25 12.04
C GLN A 497 -5.92 11.73 12.17
N ASP A 498 -5.65 12.40 13.30
CA ASP A 498 -5.83 13.85 13.45
C ASP A 498 -4.62 14.66 12.93
N GLN A 499 -3.51 13.98 12.59
CA GLN A 499 -2.30 14.62 12.07
C GLN A 499 -1.97 14.19 10.65
N GLU A 500 -2.24 12.94 10.31
CA GLU A 500 -1.96 12.38 8.97
C GLU A 500 -3.10 11.46 8.56
N LYS A 501 -3.86 11.88 7.55
CA LYS A 501 -4.89 11.06 6.92
C LYS A 501 -5.21 11.60 5.53
N GLU A 502 -6.07 10.89 4.82
CA GLU A 502 -6.71 11.41 3.62
C GLU A 502 -7.34 12.80 3.87
N GLY A 503 -7.06 13.75 2.98
CA GLY A 503 -7.52 15.13 3.10
C GLY A 503 -6.79 15.97 4.16
N LEU A 504 -5.71 15.48 4.77
CA LEU A 504 -4.95 16.21 5.78
C LEU A 504 -3.45 15.90 5.72
N ASP A 505 -2.67 16.84 5.18
CA ASP A 505 -1.20 16.79 5.27
C ASP A 505 -0.68 17.43 6.55
N ARG A 506 0.48 16.97 6.98
CA ARG A 506 1.23 17.61 8.05
C ARG A 506 1.92 18.88 7.56
N THR A 507 2.13 19.82 8.47
CA THR A 507 2.93 21.04 8.21
C THR A 507 4.28 21.01 8.91
N SER A 508 4.47 20.09 9.85
CA SER A 508 5.70 19.88 10.62
C SER A 508 6.03 18.38 10.69
N LEU A 509 7.30 18.06 10.86
CA LEU A 509 7.83 16.73 11.14
C LEU A 509 8.06 16.49 12.63
N LEU A 510 7.95 17.52 13.48
CA LEU A 510 8.08 17.35 14.93
C LEU A 510 6.94 16.50 15.52
N LEU A 511 7.20 15.90 16.69
CA LEU A 511 6.14 15.35 17.52
C LEU A 511 5.16 16.47 17.93
N PRO A 512 3.84 16.28 17.81
CA PRO A 512 2.88 17.35 18.07
C PRO A 512 2.86 17.84 19.52
N GLY A 513 2.61 19.15 19.66
CA GLY A 513 2.34 19.80 20.94
C GLY A 513 3.42 19.54 22.00
N LYS A 514 3.01 19.13 23.20
CA LYS A 514 3.91 18.99 24.36
C LYS A 514 4.61 17.64 24.47
N GLN A 515 4.45 16.73 23.49
CA GLN A 515 4.99 15.37 23.57
C GLN A 515 6.50 15.33 23.83
N GLN A 516 7.31 16.11 23.09
CA GLN A 516 8.76 16.16 23.28
C GLN A 516 9.16 16.61 24.70
N SER A 517 8.49 17.63 25.24
CA SER A 517 8.74 18.12 26.60
C SER A 517 8.36 17.09 27.66
N LEU A 518 7.26 16.35 27.44
CA LEU A 518 6.82 15.27 28.31
C LEU A 518 7.82 14.11 28.31
N ILE A 519 8.27 13.67 27.12
CA ILE A 519 9.28 12.61 26.97
C ILE A 519 10.55 13.00 27.71
N THR A 520 11.06 14.22 27.49
CA THR A 520 12.28 14.71 28.13
C THR A 520 12.14 14.73 29.66
N ALA A 521 11.04 15.27 30.20
CA ALA A 521 10.81 15.36 31.64
C ALA A 521 10.70 13.96 32.29
N VAL A 522 9.97 13.04 31.65
CA VAL A 522 9.83 11.65 32.12
C VAL A 522 11.19 10.93 32.08
N ALA A 523 11.95 11.07 30.99
CA ALA A 523 13.27 10.46 30.85
C ALA A 523 14.25 10.94 31.92
N SER A 524 14.24 12.24 32.25
CA SER A 524 15.06 12.80 33.33
C SER A 524 14.69 12.26 34.71
N ALA A 525 13.41 12.00 34.96
CA ALA A 525 12.89 11.58 36.26
C ALA A 525 12.94 10.06 36.50
N ALA A 526 13.07 9.27 35.44
CA ALA A 526 13.09 7.82 35.50
C ALA A 526 14.38 7.29 36.16
N LYS A 527 14.25 6.17 36.90
CA LYS A 527 15.40 5.50 37.57
C LYS A 527 16.40 4.92 36.57
N ARG A 528 15.90 4.49 35.40
CA ARG A 528 16.64 3.84 34.31
C ARG A 528 16.37 4.58 33.00
N PRO A 529 17.23 4.44 31.98
CA PRO A 529 16.90 4.90 30.64
C PRO A 529 15.54 4.38 30.20
N VAL A 530 14.70 5.26 29.66
CA VAL A 530 13.34 4.94 29.25
C VAL A 530 13.31 4.28 27.88
N ILE A 531 12.21 3.59 27.58
CA ILE A 531 11.97 2.98 26.28
C ILE A 531 10.90 3.81 25.56
N LEU A 532 11.23 4.37 24.40
CA LEU A 532 10.31 5.14 23.57
C LEU A 532 9.79 4.29 22.42
N VAL A 533 8.47 4.16 22.30
CA VAL A 533 7.79 3.50 21.19
C VAL A 533 6.97 4.53 20.43
N LEU A 534 7.26 4.68 19.15
CA LEU A 534 6.59 5.62 18.25
C LEU A 534 5.54 4.87 17.42
N LEU A 535 4.29 5.30 17.59
CA LEU A 535 3.15 4.89 16.78
C LEU A 535 2.81 6.05 15.84
N THR A 536 3.42 6.01 14.65
CA THR A 536 3.28 6.99 13.57
C THR A 536 3.28 6.26 12.25
N GLY A 537 2.48 6.67 11.29
CA GLY A 537 2.64 6.26 9.90
C GLY A 537 3.88 6.93 9.34
N GLY A 538 3.81 8.22 9.05
CA GLY A 538 4.94 8.99 8.53
C GLY A 538 6.09 9.17 9.53
N PRO A 539 7.29 9.52 9.02
CA PRO A 539 8.46 9.77 9.86
C PRO A 539 8.28 11.05 10.69
N VAL A 540 8.94 11.11 11.85
CA VAL A 540 8.95 12.28 12.74
C VAL A 540 10.39 12.64 13.14
N ASP A 541 10.69 13.93 13.23
CA ASP A 541 11.99 14.39 13.72
C ASP A 541 12.09 14.15 15.23
N ILE A 542 12.92 13.16 15.58
CA ILE A 542 13.25 12.78 16.95
C ILE A 542 14.73 12.97 17.26
N THR A 543 15.39 13.94 16.61
CA THR A 543 16.80 14.27 16.85
C THR A 543 17.08 14.52 18.34
N PHE A 544 16.12 15.10 19.07
CA PHE A 544 16.23 15.33 20.52
C PHE A 544 16.38 14.04 21.36
N ALA A 545 15.89 12.91 20.83
CA ALA A 545 15.88 11.63 21.52
C ALA A 545 17.06 10.73 21.13
N GLN A 546 17.55 10.85 19.89
CA GLN A 546 18.57 9.96 19.31
C GLN A 546 19.85 9.91 20.15
N SER A 547 20.31 11.04 20.68
CA SER A 547 21.55 11.17 21.45
C SER A 547 21.33 11.33 22.96
N ASN A 548 20.09 11.22 23.45
CA ASN A 548 19.79 11.40 24.86
C ASN A 548 20.06 10.10 25.64
N PRO A 549 21.05 10.03 26.54
CA PRO A 549 21.40 8.80 27.26
C PRO A 549 20.32 8.34 28.25
N LYS A 550 19.31 9.19 28.54
CA LYS A 550 18.14 8.82 29.34
C LYS A 550 17.05 8.13 28.52
N ILE A 551 17.20 8.01 27.21
CA ILE A 551 16.33 7.24 26.32
C ILE A 551 17.16 6.05 25.82
N GLY A 552 16.98 4.90 26.46
CA GLY A 552 17.85 3.74 26.25
C GLY A 552 17.51 2.92 25.02
N ALA A 553 16.26 2.99 24.55
CA ALA A 553 15.83 2.36 23.32
C ALA A 553 14.70 3.15 22.65
N ILE A 554 14.66 3.08 21.32
CA ILE A 554 13.62 3.69 20.48
C ILE A 554 13.13 2.67 19.46
N LEU A 555 11.82 2.42 19.43
CA LEU A 555 11.15 1.59 18.42
C LEU A 555 10.24 2.48 17.58
N TRP A 556 10.23 2.28 16.26
CA TRP A 556 9.12 2.70 15.41
C TRP A 556 8.27 1.47 15.08
N ALA A 557 6.99 1.55 15.43
CA ALA A 557 6.04 0.45 15.29
C ALA A 557 4.91 0.77 14.30
N GLY A 558 5.03 1.84 13.51
CA GLY A 558 4.05 2.16 12.49
C GLY A 558 2.64 2.32 13.07
N TYR A 559 1.66 1.84 12.29
CA TYR A 559 0.35 1.43 12.77
C TYR A 559 0.26 -0.12 12.69
N PRO A 560 0.45 -0.83 13.81
CA PRO A 560 0.78 -2.27 13.82
C PRO A 560 -0.42 -3.23 13.74
N GLY A 561 -1.62 -2.73 13.46
CA GLY A 561 -2.82 -3.54 13.27
C GLY A 561 -3.29 -4.26 14.54
N GLN A 562 -4.14 -5.27 14.34
CA GLN A 562 -4.91 -5.91 15.41
C GLN A 562 -4.06 -6.55 16.52
N ALA A 563 -2.89 -7.08 16.15
CA ALA A 563 -1.99 -7.78 17.06
C ALA A 563 -0.85 -6.87 17.58
N GLY A 564 -0.90 -5.57 17.28
CA GLY A 564 0.24 -4.68 17.44
C GLY A 564 0.78 -4.55 18.85
N GLY A 565 -0.08 -4.48 19.87
CA GLY A 565 0.37 -4.45 21.27
C GLY A 565 1.08 -5.73 21.70
N LEU A 566 0.66 -6.89 21.18
CA LEU A 566 1.34 -8.16 21.42
C LEU A 566 2.69 -8.21 20.67
N ALA A 567 2.72 -7.75 19.42
CA ALA A 567 3.95 -7.68 18.63
C ALA A 567 5.01 -6.81 19.32
N ILE A 568 4.63 -5.61 19.77
CA ILE A 568 5.51 -4.69 20.50
C ILE A 568 6.02 -5.36 21.78
N ALA A 569 5.14 -5.99 22.57
CA ALA A 569 5.55 -6.67 23.79
C ALA A 569 6.55 -7.80 23.51
N ARG A 570 6.32 -8.63 22.48
CA ARG A 570 7.24 -9.71 22.09
C ARG A 570 8.61 -9.18 21.68
N VAL A 571 8.67 -8.06 20.97
CA VAL A 571 9.93 -7.40 20.63
C VAL A 571 10.62 -6.88 21.89
N LEU A 572 9.90 -6.17 22.77
CA LEU A 572 10.47 -5.57 23.98
C LEU A 572 11.08 -6.62 24.93
N PHE A 573 10.48 -7.81 25.01
CA PHE A 573 10.93 -8.90 25.90
C PHE A 573 11.77 -9.98 25.21
N GLY A 574 12.11 -9.82 23.92
CA GLY A 574 12.99 -10.74 23.21
C GLY A 574 12.37 -12.07 22.79
N ASP A 575 11.06 -12.21 22.87
CA ASP A 575 10.32 -13.33 22.26
C ASP A 575 10.38 -13.26 20.72
N HIS A 576 10.72 -12.07 20.18
CA HIS A 576 10.98 -11.86 18.78
C HIS A 576 12.14 -10.88 18.60
N ASN A 577 13.04 -11.22 17.67
CA ASN A 577 14.15 -10.39 17.27
C ASN A 577 13.71 -9.40 16.18
N PRO A 578 13.68 -8.07 16.43
CA PRO A 578 13.20 -7.11 15.44
C PRO A 578 14.10 -7.13 14.20
N SER A 579 13.47 -7.18 13.03
CA SER A 579 14.15 -7.25 11.72
C SER A 579 13.75 -6.12 10.76
N GLY A 580 12.78 -5.29 11.14
CA GLY A 580 12.28 -4.22 10.30
C GLY A 580 13.38 -3.23 9.93
N ARG A 581 13.30 -2.69 8.72
CA ARG A 581 14.15 -1.61 8.20
C ARG A 581 13.28 -0.48 7.68
N LEU A 582 13.71 0.77 7.84
CA LEU A 582 12.94 1.93 7.41
C LEU A 582 12.74 1.95 5.88
N PRO A 583 11.50 1.93 5.37
CA PRO A 583 11.21 2.08 3.94
C PRO A 583 11.15 3.55 3.49
N VAL A 584 11.47 4.48 4.39
CA VAL A 584 11.49 5.93 4.17
C VAL A 584 12.67 6.57 4.90
N THR A 585 13.16 7.68 4.37
CA THR A 585 14.14 8.54 5.02
C THR A 585 13.44 9.37 6.10
N TRP A 586 14.04 9.46 7.28
CA TRP A 586 13.58 10.34 8.35
C TRP A 586 14.34 11.66 8.27
N TYR A 587 13.60 12.72 7.98
CA TYR A 587 14.13 14.06 7.77
C TYR A 587 14.06 14.89 9.06
N PRO A 588 15.02 15.82 9.27
CA PRO A 588 14.89 16.83 10.31
C PRO A 588 13.77 17.82 9.96
N GLU A 589 13.25 18.53 10.96
CA GLU A 589 12.22 19.57 10.77
C GLU A 589 12.63 20.61 9.72
N ASP A 590 13.92 20.90 9.60
CA ASP A 590 14.45 21.86 8.63
C ASP A 590 14.06 21.52 7.16
N PHE A 591 13.79 20.25 6.86
CA PHE A 591 13.30 19.82 5.54
C PHE A 591 11.96 20.45 5.17
N THR A 592 11.12 20.83 6.14
CA THR A 592 9.78 21.39 5.87
C THR A 592 9.82 22.72 5.13
N LYS A 593 11.00 23.37 5.05
CA LYS A 593 11.27 24.53 4.19
C LYS A 593 11.11 24.23 2.70
N VAL A 594 11.26 22.98 2.28
CA VAL A 594 11.02 22.56 0.89
C VAL A 594 9.51 22.51 0.67
N PRO A 595 8.93 23.21 -0.33
CA PRO A 595 7.50 23.12 -0.60
C PRO A 595 7.08 21.72 -1.03
N MET A 596 5.96 21.19 -0.50
CA MET A 596 5.42 19.89 -0.95
C MET A 596 5.09 19.91 -2.45
N THR A 597 4.72 21.06 -2.99
CA THR A 597 4.38 21.25 -4.41
C THR A 597 5.57 21.18 -5.37
N ASP A 598 6.82 21.22 -4.87
CA ASP A 598 8.02 21.04 -5.71
C ASP A 598 8.24 19.54 -5.97
N MET A 599 7.79 19.07 -7.14
CA MET A 599 7.79 17.66 -7.55
C MET A 599 9.17 17.15 -7.99
N ARG A 600 10.19 18.00 -8.09
CA ARG A 600 11.53 17.58 -8.54
C ARG A 600 12.09 16.52 -7.60
N MET A 601 12.63 15.42 -8.12
CA MET A 601 13.29 14.44 -7.25
C MET A 601 14.76 14.80 -6.99
N ARG A 602 15.46 15.27 -8.03
CA ARG A 602 16.90 15.53 -8.03
C ARG A 602 17.25 16.82 -7.30
N ALA A 603 18.34 16.80 -6.54
CA ALA A 603 18.90 18.01 -5.97
C ALA A 603 19.34 18.98 -7.07
N ASP A 604 19.18 20.27 -6.82
CA ASP A 604 19.63 21.34 -7.69
C ASP A 604 20.37 22.40 -6.86
N PRO A 605 21.72 22.31 -6.80
CA PRO A 605 22.55 23.24 -6.06
C PRO A 605 22.41 24.69 -6.52
N ALA A 606 22.04 24.95 -7.79
CA ALA A 606 21.89 26.30 -8.31
C ALA A 606 20.70 27.04 -7.69
N THR A 607 19.65 26.31 -7.31
CA THR A 607 18.47 26.86 -6.62
C THR A 607 18.48 26.59 -5.11
N GLY A 608 19.50 25.92 -4.59
CA GLY A 608 19.56 25.46 -3.19
C GLY A 608 18.57 24.34 -2.87
N TYR A 609 17.99 23.70 -3.89
CA TYR A 609 17.03 22.61 -3.72
C TYR A 609 17.76 21.32 -3.30
N PRO A 610 17.44 20.72 -2.14
CA PRO A 610 18.26 19.65 -1.58
C PRO A 610 17.98 18.26 -2.16
N GLY A 611 17.00 18.12 -3.06
CA GLY A 611 16.53 16.82 -3.56
C GLY A 611 15.58 16.11 -2.59
N ARG A 612 15.10 14.93 -2.97
CA ARG A 612 14.14 14.12 -2.20
C ARG A 612 14.50 12.64 -2.24
N SER A 613 13.96 11.88 -1.28
CA SER A 613 14.27 10.47 -1.01
C SER A 613 15.76 10.20 -0.74
N TYR A 614 16.10 9.01 -0.28
CA TYR A 614 17.49 8.58 -0.13
C TYR A 614 18.28 8.60 -1.46
N ARG A 615 17.58 8.54 -2.60
CA ARG A 615 18.22 8.51 -3.93
C ARG A 615 18.92 9.82 -4.24
N PHE A 616 18.29 10.96 -3.93
CA PHE A 616 18.75 12.27 -4.40
C PHE A 616 18.96 13.31 -3.31
N TYR A 617 18.49 13.07 -2.09
CA TYR A 617 18.61 14.05 -1.02
C TYR A 617 20.06 14.24 -0.56
N ALA A 618 20.53 15.49 -0.59
CA ALA A 618 21.89 15.88 -0.21
C ALA A 618 21.98 16.47 1.21
N GLY A 619 20.87 16.54 1.95
CA GLY A 619 20.83 17.13 3.29
C GLY A 619 21.05 16.14 4.44
N LYS A 620 20.81 16.61 5.67
CA LYS A 620 20.96 15.81 6.89
C LYS A 620 19.75 14.90 7.10
N THR A 621 19.99 13.70 7.62
CA THR A 621 18.93 12.73 7.95
C THR A 621 18.97 12.40 9.44
N VAL A 622 17.80 12.16 10.04
CA VAL A 622 17.68 11.61 11.40
C VAL A 622 17.98 10.12 11.35
N TYR A 623 17.31 9.42 10.44
CA TYR A 623 17.59 8.03 10.06
C TYR A 623 17.50 7.87 8.55
N LYS A 624 18.35 7.00 7.99
CA LYS A 624 18.42 6.74 6.55
C LYS A 624 17.44 5.64 6.16
N PHE A 625 16.97 5.67 4.92
CA PHE A 625 16.34 4.52 4.27
C PHE A 625 17.17 3.23 4.46
N GLY A 626 16.50 2.13 4.79
CA GLY A 626 17.08 0.81 5.06
C GLY A 626 17.66 0.63 6.47
N TYR A 627 17.63 1.66 7.32
CA TYR A 627 18.14 1.57 8.69
C TYR A 627 17.21 0.76 9.60
N GLY A 628 17.79 -0.05 10.48
CA GLY A 628 17.10 -0.86 11.48
C GLY A 628 18.09 -1.75 12.22
N LEU A 629 17.96 -1.84 13.53
CA LEU A 629 18.79 -2.68 14.39
C LEU A 629 18.12 -4.04 14.66
N SER A 630 18.91 -4.99 15.12
CA SER A 630 18.48 -6.33 15.55
C SER A 630 19.12 -6.65 16.90
N TYR A 631 18.53 -7.59 17.65
CA TYR A 631 19.19 -8.19 18.81
C TYR A 631 20.32 -9.15 18.44
N SER A 632 20.48 -9.43 17.14
CA SER A 632 21.61 -10.17 16.60
C SER A 632 22.49 -9.30 15.70
N LYS A 633 23.68 -9.80 15.38
CA LYS A 633 24.63 -9.14 14.47
C LYS A 633 24.74 -9.96 13.19
N PHE A 634 24.54 -9.31 12.05
CA PHE A 634 24.62 -9.97 10.75
C PHE A 634 25.76 -9.39 9.93
N SER A 635 26.57 -10.26 9.33
CA SER A 635 27.52 -9.88 8.27
C SER A 635 26.94 -10.24 6.92
N HIS A 636 27.41 -9.56 5.88
CA HIS A 636 27.06 -9.80 4.49
C HIS A 636 28.33 -9.73 3.68
N GLN A 637 28.49 -10.67 2.75
CA GLN A 637 29.58 -10.68 1.80
C GLN A 637 29.07 -11.04 0.42
N LEU A 638 29.44 -10.26 -0.59
CA LEU A 638 29.21 -10.66 -1.98
C LEU A 638 30.10 -11.86 -2.30
N VAL A 639 29.51 -12.98 -2.73
CA VAL A 639 30.23 -14.24 -2.99
C VAL A 639 30.20 -14.61 -4.47
N ALA A 640 31.39 -14.65 -5.06
CA ALA A 640 31.58 -15.02 -6.45
C ALA A 640 31.75 -16.54 -6.50
N GLY A 641 30.78 -17.28 -7.05
CA GLY A 641 30.86 -18.73 -7.25
C GLY A 641 31.94 -19.16 -8.28
N GLY A 642 33.17 -18.67 -8.14
CA GLY A 642 34.34 -18.98 -8.97
C GLY A 642 34.73 -17.91 -10.00
N LYS A 643 33.87 -16.91 -10.28
CA LYS A 643 34.16 -15.72 -11.13
C LYS A 643 33.32 -14.53 -10.65
N ASN A 644 33.83 -13.30 -10.77
CA ASN A 644 33.03 -12.08 -10.51
C ASN A 644 31.73 -12.15 -11.34
N PRO A 645 30.55 -11.98 -10.74
CA PRO A 645 29.32 -11.92 -11.52
C PRO A 645 29.36 -10.66 -12.36
N ALA A 646 29.34 -10.87 -13.67
CA ALA A 646 29.33 -9.81 -14.65
C ALA A 646 28.38 -10.23 -15.78
N PRO A 647 27.65 -9.28 -16.39
CA PRO A 647 26.93 -9.55 -17.62
C PRO A 647 27.93 -9.84 -18.75
N ASP A 648 27.53 -10.65 -19.73
CA ASP A 648 28.26 -10.74 -20.99
C ASP A 648 27.99 -9.47 -21.81
N THR A 649 28.92 -8.53 -21.79
CA THR A 649 28.79 -7.24 -22.50
C THR A 649 29.13 -7.32 -23.98
N SER A 650 29.56 -8.47 -24.50
CA SER A 650 29.95 -8.62 -25.91
C SER A 650 28.81 -8.29 -26.88
N LEU A 651 27.55 -8.51 -26.48
CA LEU A 651 26.36 -8.15 -27.26
C LEU A 651 26.12 -6.63 -27.37
N LEU A 652 26.78 -5.83 -26.54
CA LEU A 652 26.76 -4.37 -26.62
C LEU A 652 27.75 -3.86 -27.68
N ALA A 653 28.70 -4.70 -28.10
CA ALA A 653 29.66 -4.36 -29.14
C ALA A 653 28.93 -4.14 -30.48
N GLY A 654 29.04 -2.92 -31.02
CA GLY A 654 28.41 -2.54 -32.29
C GLY A 654 27.03 -1.88 -32.16
N LEU A 655 26.45 -1.79 -30.95
CA LEU A 655 25.30 -0.92 -30.72
C LEU A 655 25.72 0.55 -30.81
N PRO A 656 24.86 1.44 -31.35
CA PRO A 656 25.14 2.87 -31.40
C PRO A 656 25.22 3.42 -29.97
N ALA A 657 26.44 3.72 -29.52
CA ALA A 657 26.65 4.46 -28.29
C ALA A 657 26.44 5.95 -28.56
N ALA A 658 25.50 6.58 -27.87
CA ALA A 658 25.37 8.02 -27.87
C ALA A 658 26.35 8.64 -26.86
N SER A 659 26.82 9.85 -27.13
CA SER A 659 27.67 10.62 -26.23
C SER A 659 27.10 12.02 -26.04
N THR A 660 27.21 12.51 -24.82
CA THR A 660 27.10 13.91 -24.43
C THR A 660 28.47 14.38 -23.97
N ASP A 661 28.64 15.69 -23.70
CA ASP A 661 29.90 16.23 -23.18
C ASP A 661 30.35 15.58 -21.85
N THR A 662 29.42 14.94 -21.13
CA THR A 662 29.65 14.43 -19.77
C THR A 662 29.44 12.93 -19.60
N ALA A 663 28.85 12.22 -20.58
CA ALA A 663 28.55 10.78 -20.47
C ALA A 663 28.32 10.10 -21.82
N SER A 664 28.69 8.81 -21.92
CA SER A 664 28.32 7.91 -23.02
C SER A 664 27.43 6.76 -22.50
N TYR A 665 26.47 6.32 -23.30
CA TYR A 665 25.44 5.36 -22.87
C TYR A 665 24.85 4.57 -24.05
N TYR A 666 24.20 3.44 -23.73
CA TYR A 666 23.37 2.65 -24.64
C TYR A 666 21.89 2.89 -24.35
N HIS A 667 21.07 3.02 -25.40
CA HIS A 667 19.62 3.03 -25.24
C HIS A 667 19.11 1.61 -24.94
N VAL A 668 18.27 1.46 -23.92
CA VAL A 668 17.66 0.16 -23.57
C VAL A 668 16.83 -0.38 -24.73
N ASP A 669 16.17 0.51 -25.48
CA ASP A 669 15.39 0.14 -26.68
C ASP A 669 16.27 -0.46 -27.79
N ASP A 670 17.50 0.04 -27.96
CA ASP A 670 18.46 -0.47 -28.97
C ASP A 670 19.06 -1.82 -28.55
N ILE A 671 19.20 -2.08 -27.25
CA ILE A 671 19.59 -3.41 -26.72
C ILE A 671 18.47 -4.44 -27.00
N GLY A 672 17.21 -4.00 -26.89
CA GLY A 672 16.02 -4.80 -27.15
C GLY A 672 15.78 -5.91 -26.12
N ALA A 673 14.58 -6.49 -26.13
CA ALA A 673 14.16 -7.49 -25.15
C ALA A 673 15.09 -8.71 -25.09
N HIS A 674 15.55 -9.21 -26.24
CA HIS A 674 16.45 -10.37 -26.30
C HIS A 674 17.83 -10.06 -25.68
N GLY A 675 18.42 -8.91 -26.01
CA GLY A 675 19.69 -8.49 -25.41
C GLY A 675 19.55 -8.26 -23.91
N CYS A 676 18.45 -7.65 -23.47
CA CYS A 676 18.17 -7.43 -22.05
C CYS A 676 18.03 -8.73 -21.25
N GLU A 677 17.46 -9.79 -21.82
CA GLU A 677 17.43 -11.12 -21.20
C GLU A 677 18.83 -11.76 -21.13
N GLN A 678 19.64 -11.64 -22.18
CA GLN A 678 21.01 -12.18 -22.21
C GLN A 678 21.96 -11.47 -21.22
N LEU A 679 21.71 -10.19 -20.92
CA LEU A 679 22.49 -9.43 -19.95
C LEU A 679 22.18 -9.81 -18.49
N LYS A 680 21.13 -10.58 -18.21
CA LYS A 680 20.79 -10.97 -16.83
C LYS A 680 21.86 -11.86 -16.22
N PHE A 681 22.17 -11.62 -14.96
CA PHE A 681 23.07 -12.45 -14.18
C PHE A 681 22.59 -12.54 -12.73
N ALA A 682 23.11 -13.52 -11.97
CA ALA A 682 22.79 -13.67 -10.57
C ALA A 682 23.92 -13.11 -9.71
N ALA A 683 23.56 -12.34 -8.68
CA ALA A 683 24.46 -11.95 -7.61
C ALA A 683 24.12 -12.77 -6.36
N GLU A 684 25.13 -13.35 -5.71
CA GLU A 684 24.97 -14.08 -4.46
C GLU A 684 25.58 -13.29 -3.30
N VAL A 685 24.86 -13.29 -2.17
CA VAL A 685 25.26 -12.64 -0.93
C VAL A 685 25.27 -13.70 0.16
N GLU A 686 26.44 -14.03 0.72
CA GLU A 686 26.51 -14.81 1.95
C GLU A 686 26.11 -13.90 3.12
N VAL A 687 25.20 -14.39 3.95
CA VAL A 687 24.77 -13.72 5.18
C VAL A 687 24.97 -14.68 6.34
N GLU A 688 25.57 -14.18 7.41
CA GLU A 688 25.83 -14.97 8.62
C GLU A 688 25.34 -14.24 9.87
N ASN A 689 24.72 -14.99 10.77
CA ASN A 689 24.24 -14.51 12.06
C ASN A 689 25.29 -14.77 13.16
N HIS A 690 25.98 -13.72 13.59
CA HIS A 690 27.03 -13.75 14.62
C HIS A 690 26.52 -13.49 16.04
N GLY A 691 25.24 -13.17 16.20
CA GLY A 691 24.70 -12.80 17.50
C GLY A 691 23.98 -13.94 18.22
N PRO A 692 23.43 -13.65 19.41
CA PRO A 692 22.96 -14.66 20.34
C PRO A 692 21.54 -15.16 20.06
N MET A 693 20.85 -14.60 19.07
CA MET A 693 19.44 -14.84 18.84
C MET A 693 19.17 -15.14 17.37
N ASP A 694 18.30 -16.11 17.12
CA ASP A 694 17.70 -16.36 15.81
C ASP A 694 17.04 -15.07 15.32
N GLY A 695 17.06 -14.84 14.02
CA GLY A 695 16.52 -13.60 13.49
C GLY A 695 16.35 -13.61 12.01
N LYS A 696 15.40 -12.79 11.57
CA LYS A 696 15.23 -12.45 10.17
C LYS A 696 16.12 -11.28 9.81
N HIS A 697 16.70 -11.31 8.62
CA HIS A 697 17.55 -10.24 8.11
C HIS A 697 17.20 -9.95 6.66
N SER A 698 16.87 -8.69 6.38
CA SER A 698 16.63 -8.23 5.02
C SER A 698 17.92 -7.71 4.40
N VAL A 699 18.41 -8.44 3.39
CA VAL A 699 19.53 -8.05 2.53
C VAL A 699 19.01 -7.04 1.52
N LEU A 700 19.58 -5.84 1.53
CA LEU A 700 19.26 -4.78 0.58
C LEU A 700 20.44 -4.58 -0.37
N MET A 701 20.24 -4.83 -1.66
CA MET A 701 21.25 -4.64 -2.70
C MET A 701 21.00 -3.31 -3.42
N PHE A 702 22.01 -2.45 -3.39
CA PHE A 702 22.00 -1.15 -4.02
C PHE A 702 22.92 -1.13 -5.24
N LEU A 703 22.65 -0.20 -6.14
CA LEU A 703 23.51 0.23 -7.22
C LEU A 703 23.94 1.67 -6.96
N ARG A 704 25.21 2.01 -7.23
CA ARG A 704 25.65 3.40 -7.38
C ARG A 704 26.51 3.59 -8.61
N TRP A 705 26.53 4.82 -9.10
CA TRP A 705 27.43 5.27 -10.15
C TRP A 705 28.78 5.77 -9.56
N PRO A 706 29.82 5.99 -10.38
CA PRO A 706 31.09 6.55 -9.91
C PRO A 706 30.95 7.95 -9.29
N ASN A 707 29.96 8.71 -9.75
CA ASN A 707 29.55 9.99 -9.19
C ASN A 707 28.02 10.14 -9.27
N ALA A 708 27.47 11.05 -8.46
CA ALA A 708 26.05 11.37 -8.44
C ALA A 708 25.74 12.67 -9.24
N THR A 709 26.53 12.98 -10.28
CA THR A 709 26.30 14.16 -11.12
C THR A 709 25.35 13.85 -12.27
N ASP A 710 24.86 14.90 -12.96
CA ASP A 710 23.95 14.78 -14.10
C ASP A 710 22.64 14.01 -13.77
N GLY A 711 22.17 14.21 -12.53
CA GLY A 711 20.94 13.63 -12.04
C GLY A 711 20.98 12.13 -11.75
N ARG A 712 22.17 11.52 -11.67
CA ARG A 712 22.32 10.16 -11.14
C ARG A 712 21.98 10.12 -9.65
N PRO A 713 21.29 9.08 -9.16
CA PRO A 713 21.06 8.93 -7.74
C PRO A 713 22.38 8.61 -7.02
N SER A 714 22.49 9.01 -5.75
CA SER A 714 23.62 8.65 -4.88
C SER A 714 23.78 7.14 -4.73
N ARG A 715 22.64 6.44 -4.66
CA ARG A 715 22.47 5.00 -4.75
C ARG A 715 21.00 4.67 -5.04
N GLN A 716 20.72 3.48 -5.53
CA GLN A 716 19.39 3.00 -5.88
C GLN A 716 19.23 1.55 -5.45
N LEU A 717 18.16 1.22 -4.75
CA LEU A 717 17.82 -0.16 -4.43
C LEU A 717 17.43 -0.87 -5.72
N ILE A 718 18.06 -2.02 -5.98
CA ILE A 718 17.76 -2.84 -7.16
C ILE A 718 17.13 -4.18 -6.79
N GLY A 719 17.25 -4.59 -5.53
CA GLY A 719 16.67 -5.83 -5.07
C GLY A 719 16.86 -6.04 -3.58
N PHE A 720 16.02 -6.89 -3.01
CA PHE A 720 16.12 -7.30 -1.62
C PHE A 720 15.58 -8.70 -1.42
N ARG A 721 16.05 -9.33 -0.35
CA ARG A 721 15.61 -10.66 0.09
C ARG A 721 15.67 -10.72 1.60
N SER A 722 14.62 -11.23 2.20
CA SER A 722 14.59 -11.51 3.63
C SER A 722 14.98 -12.96 3.89
N GLN A 723 15.87 -13.18 4.85
CA GLN A 723 16.40 -14.49 5.20
C GLN A 723 16.32 -14.68 6.72
N HIS A 724 15.73 -15.79 7.16
CA HIS A 724 15.78 -16.19 8.57
C HIS A 724 17.03 -17.03 8.81
N LEU A 725 17.78 -16.72 9.87
CA LEU A 725 19.01 -17.42 10.25
C LEU A 725 19.00 -17.68 11.75
N LYS A 726 19.30 -18.91 12.15
CA LYS A 726 19.58 -19.25 13.53
C LYS A 726 20.88 -18.60 14.00
N ALA A 727 21.07 -18.48 15.31
CA ALA A 727 22.34 -18.05 15.87
C ALA A 727 23.50 -18.94 15.36
N GLY A 728 24.55 -18.32 14.79
CA GLY A 728 25.68 -19.01 14.17
C GLY A 728 25.42 -19.61 12.79
N GLU A 729 24.22 -19.45 12.22
CA GLU A 729 23.89 -19.95 10.89
C GLU A 729 24.34 -18.97 9.80
N LYS A 730 24.72 -19.53 8.65
CA LYS A 730 24.99 -18.80 7.41
C LYS A 730 24.18 -19.33 6.24
N ALA A 731 23.83 -18.46 5.31
CA ALA A 731 23.13 -18.82 4.08
C ALA A 731 23.57 -17.94 2.90
N ASN A 732 23.47 -18.48 1.69
CA ASN A 732 23.66 -17.73 0.46
C ASN A 732 22.30 -17.26 -0.07
N VAL A 733 22.19 -15.96 -0.29
CA VAL A 733 21.00 -15.29 -0.80
C VAL A 733 21.25 -14.88 -2.24
N ARG A 734 20.45 -15.41 -3.16
CA ARG A 734 20.52 -15.08 -4.58
C ARG A 734 19.59 -13.91 -4.92
N ILE A 735 20.12 -12.93 -5.65
CA ILE A 735 19.39 -11.81 -6.26
C ILE A 735 19.65 -11.86 -7.76
N ASP A 736 18.59 -12.06 -8.55
CA ASP A 736 18.68 -11.97 -10.00
C ASP A 736 18.73 -10.49 -10.42
N VAL A 737 19.72 -10.15 -11.25
CA VAL A 737 20.04 -8.78 -11.65
C VAL A 737 19.75 -8.64 -13.14
N SER A 738 18.90 -7.69 -13.50
CA SER A 738 18.63 -7.32 -14.90
C SER A 738 19.23 -5.95 -15.21
N PRO A 739 20.32 -5.86 -16.00
CA PRO A 739 20.92 -4.58 -16.34
C PRO A 739 19.98 -3.55 -16.97
N CYS A 740 19.12 -3.97 -17.91
CA CYS A 740 18.16 -3.06 -18.54
C CYS A 740 17.11 -2.50 -17.59
N GLU A 741 16.88 -3.14 -16.45
CA GLU A 741 15.98 -2.65 -15.40
C GLU A 741 16.77 -1.90 -14.33
N HIS A 742 17.73 -2.59 -13.72
CA HIS A 742 18.42 -2.17 -12.50
C HIS A 742 19.55 -1.17 -12.73
N PHE A 743 20.26 -1.24 -13.86
CA PHE A 743 21.39 -0.36 -14.19
C PHE A 743 20.98 0.80 -15.09
N SER A 744 19.75 0.77 -15.59
CA SER A 744 19.22 1.84 -16.41
C SER A 744 18.87 3.07 -15.58
N ARG A 745 19.00 4.24 -16.20
CA ARG A 745 18.49 5.52 -15.68
C ARG A 745 17.67 6.22 -16.75
N ALA A 746 16.69 7.01 -16.33
CA ALA A 746 15.97 7.88 -17.25
C ALA A 746 16.82 9.10 -17.63
N ARG A 747 16.77 9.48 -18.90
CA ARG A 747 17.23 10.77 -19.45
C ARG A 747 16.15 11.84 -19.30
N GLU A 748 16.49 13.10 -19.64
CA GLU A 748 15.56 14.24 -19.63
C GLU A 748 14.28 14.01 -20.45
N ASP A 749 14.36 13.26 -21.56
CA ASP A 749 13.23 12.86 -22.40
C ASP A 749 12.45 11.64 -21.87
N GLY A 750 12.85 11.09 -20.71
CA GLY A 750 12.24 9.91 -20.10
C GLY A 750 12.72 8.58 -20.68
N LYS A 751 13.59 8.56 -21.70
CA LYS A 751 14.11 7.31 -22.26
C LYS A 751 15.11 6.66 -21.31
N MET A 752 15.03 5.33 -21.20
CA MET A 752 15.91 4.54 -20.35
C MET A 752 17.24 4.26 -21.07
N VAL A 753 18.35 4.49 -20.38
CA VAL A 753 19.70 4.25 -20.89
C VAL A 753 20.56 3.56 -19.84
N ILE A 754 21.52 2.74 -20.28
CA ILE A 754 22.58 2.20 -19.44
C ILE A 754 23.85 3.00 -19.73
N ASP A 755 24.44 3.61 -18.70
CA ASP A 755 25.71 4.33 -18.87
C ASP A 755 26.85 3.35 -19.22
N ARG A 756 27.83 3.82 -19.99
CA ARG A 756 29.08 3.08 -20.22
C ARG A 756 30.03 3.22 -19.03
N GLY A 757 30.95 2.27 -18.92
CA GLY A 757 31.93 2.21 -17.84
C GLY A 757 31.40 1.63 -16.53
N ALA A 758 32.11 1.98 -15.45
CA ALA A 758 31.96 1.36 -14.14
C ALA A 758 30.65 1.73 -13.42
N HIS A 759 30.06 0.73 -12.79
CA HIS A 759 28.94 0.81 -11.86
C HIS A 759 29.25 -0.07 -10.65
N PHE A 760 28.66 0.21 -9.49
CA PHE A 760 28.99 -0.52 -8.26
C PHE A 760 27.74 -1.15 -7.63
N LEU A 761 27.69 -2.47 -7.63
CA LEU A 761 26.74 -3.25 -6.83
C LEU A 761 27.19 -3.25 -5.38
N MET A 762 26.27 -2.95 -4.46
CA MET A 762 26.58 -2.75 -3.05
C MET A 762 25.66 -3.56 -2.14
N VAL A 763 26.24 -4.18 -1.12
CA VAL A 763 25.50 -4.71 0.03
C VAL A 763 26.25 -4.31 1.29
N GLY A 764 25.62 -3.46 2.10
CA GLY A 764 26.28 -2.88 3.28
C GLY A 764 27.51 -2.05 2.90
N LYS A 765 28.70 -2.55 3.26
CA LYS A 765 30.00 -1.93 2.92
C LYS A 765 30.72 -2.60 1.76
N ASP A 766 30.24 -3.76 1.31
CA ASP A 766 30.86 -4.50 0.23
C ASP A 766 30.37 -3.98 -1.11
N GLU A 767 31.31 -3.84 -2.04
CA GLU A 767 31.06 -3.23 -3.34
C GLU A 767 31.75 -4.05 -4.44
N TRP A 768 31.04 -4.31 -5.53
CA TRP A 768 31.57 -4.93 -6.74
C TRP A 768 31.36 -4.06 -7.96
N GLU A 769 32.45 -3.84 -8.69
CA GLU A 769 32.42 -3.10 -9.94
C GLU A 769 31.90 -3.96 -11.09
N ILE A 770 30.90 -3.44 -11.80
CA ILE A 770 30.34 -3.97 -13.04
C ILE A 770 30.57 -2.91 -14.12
N SER A 771 31.31 -3.25 -15.17
CA SER A 771 31.52 -2.34 -16.30
C SER A 771 30.63 -2.72 -17.48
N PHE A 772 30.12 -1.71 -18.18
CA PHE A 772 29.41 -1.82 -19.45
C PHE A 772 30.26 -1.32 -20.63
N ASP A 773 31.58 -1.41 -20.53
CA ASP A 773 32.45 -1.27 -21.69
C ASP A 773 32.38 -2.55 -22.53
N ALA A 774 32.18 -2.37 -23.84
CA ALA A 774 32.10 -3.44 -24.82
C ALA A 774 33.49 -3.90 -25.29
#